data_AF-A0A9P3KBJ3-F1
#
_entry.id   AF-A0A9P3KBJ3-F1
#
_cell.length_a   1.000
_cell.length_b   1.000
_cell.length_c   1.000
_cell.angle_alpha   90.00
_cell.angle_beta   90.00
_cell.angle_gamma   90.00
#
_symmetry.space_group_name_H-M   'P 1'
#
loop_
_entity.id
_entity.type
_entity.pdbx_description
1 polymer ?
#
loop_
_entity_poly.entity_id
_entity_poly.type
_entity_poly.pdbx_seq_one_letter_code
_entity_poly.pdbx_strand_id
1 'polypeptide(L)'
;MDRPFSIFRVLGMLAWFLLIALQFASYTESEGITNEDKASSANATAFPKEALPTASGYLIVNETTGAKMFFAYYEATEPDSDQKDTPIILWLQGGPGCSSMIGNFYELGPYRISESLNIEPNPAPWNRRYGVLFIDNPVGTGFSVAPSDADIPLNQDDVAKDLYTALRSFFNLFPPFRQRPFFLAGESYAGKYVPALGFFLMGKLNKAEQQLRQRLRFKRDGEGGFRHPFRLDGLIIGNGLTHPRTQVQAHADIAYSAGLLDQQQRQKAKEWAEKVVAHIDKEEWQEAFQERTNLVNWIQNVSGIATPLDIRRTRAYHHNKDKQEYLALYLNRPEIKDVLKADPAITWVSCSPRVRKHMSNDTMKSTKHLLVDLLSRVPVLLYQGIYDIKDGAACSLEWMREIEWEGMERFWAVERRLWEVEGEVAGYWREHDMLTHVVLHGAGHEVPADQPLYSQRMIETWITKQRAAARKIEFVSGEVFSDEEVREALSEQALSAQPVAGQEGSSPASVGVGGGGAEEEGGKGGDDYMGAVMGDLMKGFVEEMEKRGVDWSKVGPNGEGFEFDGFEPEWFETGPEKEPQDGQEEGEGEGEELGEEDGGEEDGGRRGERVGRRGRRVGRLIGEGRQRTMSAICDG
;
A
#
# COMPACT_ATOMS: atom_id res chain seq x y z
N MET A 1 51.43 68.34 42.93
CA MET A 1 51.08 67.73 41.64
C MET A 1 49.89 66.85 41.92
N ASP A 2 48.67 67.30 41.63
CA ASP A 2 47.46 66.49 41.70
C ASP A 2 46.49 67.03 40.64
N ARG A 3 46.04 66.17 39.72
CA ARG A 3 45.07 66.49 38.65
C ARG A 3 44.05 65.36 38.50
N PRO A 4 42.83 65.66 38.02
CA PRO A 4 41.64 64.85 38.26
C PRO A 4 41.40 63.82 37.16
N PHE A 5 41.05 62.59 37.55
CA PHE A 5 40.64 61.49 36.66
C PHE A 5 39.34 60.87 37.20
N SER A 6 38.17 61.52 37.02
CA SER A 6 36.88 60.88 37.39
C SER A 6 35.61 61.54 36.83
N ILE A 7 35.59 61.94 35.56
CA ILE A 7 34.34 62.45 34.92
C ILE A 7 34.05 61.76 33.57
N PHE A 8 35.07 61.41 32.78
CA PHE A 8 34.86 60.81 31.45
C PHE A 8 34.40 59.34 31.46
N ARG A 9 34.63 58.56 32.52
CA ARG A 9 34.14 57.17 32.62
C ARG A 9 32.66 57.06 33.01
N VAL A 10 32.16 58.01 33.82
CA VAL A 10 30.76 58.03 34.25
C VAL A 10 29.85 58.49 33.11
N LEU A 11 30.29 59.48 32.32
CA LEU A 11 29.56 59.93 31.14
C LEU A 11 29.47 58.87 30.03
N GLY A 12 30.52 58.04 29.87
CA GLY A 12 30.51 56.92 28.92
C GLY A 12 29.52 55.81 29.30
N MET A 13 29.40 55.47 30.60
CA MET A 13 28.43 54.47 31.05
C MET A 13 26.99 54.99 30.96
N LEU A 14 26.73 56.26 31.29
CA LEU A 14 25.40 56.84 31.19
C LEU A 14 24.91 56.95 29.73
N ALA A 15 25.80 57.24 28.78
CA ALA A 15 25.46 57.23 27.34
C ALA A 15 25.12 55.82 26.83
N TRP A 16 25.78 54.78 27.36
CA TRP A 16 25.51 53.39 27.01
C TRP A 16 24.18 52.89 27.58
N PHE A 17 23.85 53.27 28.82
CA PHE A 17 22.54 52.97 29.42
C PHE A 17 21.39 53.74 28.75
N LEU A 18 21.60 54.97 28.28
CA LEU A 18 20.57 55.71 27.53
C LEU A 18 20.30 55.09 26.14
N LEU A 19 21.32 54.55 25.47
CA LEU A 19 21.18 53.84 24.19
C LEU A 19 20.38 52.54 24.36
N ILE A 20 20.63 51.78 25.43
CA ILE A 20 19.84 50.58 25.75
C ILE A 20 18.41 50.96 26.14
N ALA A 21 18.21 52.00 26.94
CA ALA A 21 16.88 52.45 27.34
C ALA A 21 16.02 52.97 26.17
N LEU A 22 16.61 53.64 25.17
CA LEU A 22 15.90 54.08 23.95
C LEU A 22 15.56 52.91 23.00
N GLN A 23 16.32 51.82 23.08
CA GLN A 23 16.05 50.59 22.31
C GLN A 23 14.97 49.71 22.97
N PHE A 24 14.78 49.84 24.29
CA PHE A 24 13.65 49.23 25.01
C PHE A 24 12.38 50.10 25.00
N ALA A 25 12.50 51.44 24.98
CA ALA A 25 11.35 52.36 24.96
C ALA A 25 10.63 52.42 23.60
N SER A 26 11.27 51.96 22.52
CA SER A 26 10.61 51.76 21.21
C SER A 26 9.94 50.39 21.06
N TYR A 27 9.97 49.55 22.10
CA TYR A 27 9.34 48.22 22.14
C TYR A 27 8.12 48.17 23.09
N THR A 28 7.81 49.23 23.82
CA THR A 28 6.72 49.24 24.80
C THR A 28 5.82 50.44 24.62
N GLU A 29 5.13 50.50 23.48
CA GLU A 29 3.93 51.33 23.31
C GLU A 29 2.92 50.61 22.39
N SER A 30 2.50 49.40 22.81
CA SER A 30 1.19 48.83 22.45
C SER A 30 0.84 47.65 23.38
N GLU A 31 0.55 47.91 24.66
CA GLU A 31 -0.11 46.89 25.49
C GLU A 31 -1.36 47.45 26.15
N GLY A 32 -2.47 47.09 25.52
CA GLY A 32 -3.82 47.15 26.06
C GLY A 32 -4.66 46.03 25.43
N ILE A 33 -4.08 44.84 25.23
CA ILE A 33 -4.77 43.56 24.99
C ILE A 33 -3.89 42.48 25.64
N THR A 34 -4.46 41.72 26.56
CA THR A 34 -3.85 40.73 27.44
C THR A 34 -3.16 39.59 26.68
N ASN A 35 -1.98 39.18 27.16
CA ASN A 35 -1.13 38.12 26.59
C ASN A 35 -1.67 36.68 26.78
N GLU A 36 -2.93 36.51 27.22
CA GLU A 36 -3.65 35.21 27.17
C GLU A 36 -4.39 34.99 25.84
N ASP A 37 -4.58 36.03 25.01
CA ASP A 37 -5.25 35.91 23.70
C ASP A 37 -4.30 35.98 22.49
N LYS A 38 -2.98 36.11 22.71
CA LYS A 38 -1.96 36.12 21.64
C LYS A 38 -1.12 34.84 21.54
N ALA A 39 -1.30 33.89 22.45
CA ALA A 39 -0.77 32.53 22.32
C ALA A 39 -1.76 31.56 21.64
N SER A 40 -2.94 32.01 21.21
CA SER A 40 -3.97 31.16 20.56
C SER A 40 -4.11 31.33 19.03
N SER A 41 -3.23 32.06 18.34
CA SER A 41 -3.41 32.27 16.88
C SER A 41 -2.16 32.36 16.01
N ALA A 42 -1.03 31.79 16.42
CA ALA A 42 0.14 31.62 15.56
C ALA A 42 0.31 30.16 15.10
N ASN A 43 -0.53 29.78 14.13
CA ASN A 43 -0.39 28.65 13.19
C ASN A 43 -0.27 27.22 13.77
N ALA A 44 -1.30 26.78 14.50
CA ALA A 44 -1.80 25.44 14.20
C ALA A 44 -2.43 25.53 12.81
N THR A 45 -1.80 24.97 11.77
CA THR A 45 -2.52 24.74 10.51
C THR A 45 -3.61 23.73 10.82
N ALA A 46 -4.77 24.24 11.25
CA ALA A 46 -5.96 23.46 11.51
C ALA A 46 -6.19 22.59 10.28
N PHE A 47 -6.28 21.28 10.49
CA PHE A 47 -6.64 20.35 9.44
C PHE A 47 -7.94 20.87 8.79
N PRO A 48 -7.92 21.26 7.49
CA PRO A 48 -9.06 21.91 6.87
C PRO A 48 -10.30 21.06 7.03
N LYS A 49 -11.45 21.69 7.31
CA LYS A 49 -12.71 20.94 7.49
C LYS A 49 -13.05 20.13 6.23
N GLU A 50 -12.69 20.68 5.09
CA GLU A 50 -12.87 20.08 3.77
C GLU A 50 -11.93 18.89 3.52
N ALA A 51 -10.83 18.79 4.28
CA ALA A 51 -9.90 17.66 4.23
C ALA A 51 -10.35 16.49 5.12
N LEU A 52 -11.38 16.68 5.97
CA LEU A 52 -11.87 15.63 6.86
C LEU A 52 -12.45 14.46 6.07
N PRO A 53 -12.11 13.22 6.45
CA PRO A 53 -12.85 12.05 5.98
C PRO A 53 -14.34 12.21 6.28
N THR A 54 -15.19 11.75 5.36
CA THR A 54 -16.63 11.59 5.63
C THR A 54 -16.84 10.69 6.85
N ALA A 55 -15.99 9.66 6.99
CA ALA A 55 -15.87 8.90 8.22
C ALA A 55 -14.47 8.30 8.34
N SER A 56 -13.98 8.19 9.58
CA SER A 56 -12.76 7.47 9.91
C SER A 56 -12.88 6.84 11.29
N GLY A 57 -11.98 5.91 11.58
CA GLY A 57 -11.92 5.21 12.86
C GLY A 57 -11.52 3.76 12.65
N TYR A 58 -12.14 2.86 13.41
CA TYR A 58 -11.71 1.47 13.50
C TYR A 58 -12.81 0.47 13.10
N LEU A 59 -12.43 -0.52 12.30
CA LEU A 59 -13.22 -1.68 11.94
C LEU A 59 -12.70 -2.88 12.74
N ILE A 60 -13.54 -3.44 13.62
CA ILE A 60 -13.16 -4.60 14.42
C ILE A 60 -13.01 -5.82 13.51
N VAL A 61 -11.88 -6.51 13.63
CA VAL A 61 -11.56 -7.73 12.88
C VAL A 61 -11.62 -8.95 13.80
N ASN A 62 -11.18 -8.82 15.05
CA ASN A 62 -11.27 -9.87 16.05
C ASN A 62 -11.76 -9.30 17.38
N GLU A 63 -12.99 -9.64 17.77
CA GLU A 63 -13.57 -9.20 19.05
C GLU A 63 -12.89 -9.83 20.28
N THR A 64 -12.31 -11.02 20.14
CA THR A 64 -11.70 -11.74 21.27
C THR A 64 -10.37 -11.10 21.66
N THR A 65 -9.53 -10.77 20.69
CA THR A 65 -8.22 -10.16 20.94
C THR A 65 -8.27 -8.64 20.95
N GLY A 66 -9.27 -8.05 20.28
CA GLY A 66 -9.37 -6.59 20.08
C GLY A 66 -8.65 -6.10 18.82
N ALA A 67 -8.23 -7.00 17.92
CA ALA A 67 -7.60 -6.61 16.66
C ALA A 67 -8.58 -5.82 15.78
N LYS A 68 -8.11 -4.69 15.27
CA LYS A 68 -8.93 -3.71 14.53
C LYS A 68 -8.12 -3.04 13.42
N MET A 69 -8.75 -2.79 12.28
CA MET A 69 -8.16 -2.06 11.16
C MET A 69 -8.62 -0.60 11.16
N PHE A 70 -7.69 0.33 10.98
CA PHE A 70 -8.01 1.74 10.79
C PHE A 70 -8.51 1.99 9.36
N PHE A 71 -9.50 2.88 9.21
CA PHE A 71 -10.00 3.30 7.90
C PHE A 71 -10.23 4.81 7.83
N ALA A 72 -10.17 5.33 6.60
CA ALA A 72 -10.67 6.65 6.23
C ALA A 72 -11.51 6.53 4.95
N TYR A 73 -12.74 7.03 4.99
CA TYR A 73 -13.69 7.03 3.88
C TYR A 73 -14.01 8.47 3.46
N TYR A 74 -13.95 8.72 2.16
CA TYR A 74 -14.36 9.97 1.54
C TYR A 74 -15.47 9.69 0.53
N GLU A 75 -16.61 10.36 0.66
CA GLU A 75 -17.68 10.30 -0.34
C GLU A 75 -17.29 11.07 -1.62
N ALA A 76 -17.97 10.72 -2.73
CA ALA A 76 -17.83 11.42 -4.00
C ALA A 76 -18.18 12.91 -3.87
N THR A 77 -17.34 13.81 -4.42
CA THR A 77 -17.60 15.26 -4.41
C THR A 77 -18.47 15.72 -5.58
N GLU A 78 -18.34 15.06 -6.74
CA GLU A 78 -19.06 15.33 -7.97
C GLU A 78 -19.59 14.02 -8.59
N PRO A 79 -20.44 13.23 -7.91
CA PRO A 79 -20.93 11.97 -8.47
C PRO A 79 -21.71 12.19 -9.79
N ASP A 80 -21.62 11.22 -10.70
CA ASP A 80 -22.34 11.20 -11.98
C ASP A 80 -23.65 10.39 -11.93
N SER A 81 -24.04 9.97 -10.73
CA SER A 81 -25.22 9.14 -10.47
C SER A 81 -25.79 9.42 -9.08
N ASP A 82 -26.99 8.93 -8.82
CA ASP A 82 -27.60 8.98 -7.49
C ASP A 82 -26.68 8.37 -6.43
N GLN A 83 -26.82 8.84 -5.18
CA GLN A 83 -25.99 8.38 -4.08
C GLN A 83 -26.05 6.85 -3.90
N LYS A 84 -27.20 6.21 -4.13
CA LYS A 84 -27.37 4.75 -4.04
C LYS A 84 -26.61 3.96 -5.12
N ASP A 85 -26.26 4.62 -6.23
CA ASP A 85 -25.60 4.02 -7.40
C ASP A 85 -24.16 4.50 -7.58
N THR A 86 -23.71 5.43 -6.73
CA THR A 86 -22.36 6.00 -6.74
C THR A 86 -21.35 4.91 -6.36
N PRO A 87 -20.37 4.58 -7.22
CA PRO A 87 -19.41 3.52 -6.93
C PRO A 87 -18.55 3.82 -5.70
N ILE A 88 -18.16 2.75 -5.01
CA ILE A 88 -17.15 2.79 -3.95
C ILE A 88 -15.91 2.03 -4.43
N ILE A 89 -14.74 2.62 -4.23
CA ILE A 89 -13.44 2.00 -4.45
C ILE A 89 -12.80 1.74 -3.09
N LEU A 90 -12.53 0.47 -2.77
CA LEU A 90 -11.58 0.13 -1.71
C LEU A 90 -10.17 0.35 -2.25
N TRP A 91 -9.32 1.09 -1.54
CA TRP A 91 -7.90 1.23 -1.84
C TRP A 91 -7.04 0.53 -0.78
N LEU A 92 -6.13 -0.31 -1.25
CA LEU A 92 -5.17 -1.04 -0.44
C LEU A 92 -3.75 -0.74 -0.92
N GLN A 93 -2.96 -0.13 -0.05
CA GLN A 93 -1.51 -0.04 -0.25
C GLN A 93 -0.87 -1.44 -0.04
N GLY A 94 0.33 -1.63 -0.58
CA GLY A 94 1.03 -2.90 -0.61
C GLY A 94 2.03 -3.10 0.53
N GLY A 95 3.31 -3.27 0.17
CA GLY A 95 4.41 -3.58 1.10
C GLY A 95 4.94 -5.01 0.97
N PRO A 96 4.44 -6.00 1.74
CA PRO A 96 3.24 -5.98 2.57
C PRO A 96 3.40 -5.14 3.86
N GLY A 97 2.29 -4.63 4.37
CA GLY A 97 2.26 -3.86 5.62
C GLY A 97 2.52 -2.37 5.47
N CYS A 98 2.35 -1.81 4.27
CA CYS A 98 2.38 -0.37 4.05
C CYS A 98 0.98 0.25 4.22
N SER A 99 0.91 1.40 4.88
CA SER A 99 -0.32 2.10 5.24
C SER A 99 -1.02 2.68 4.01
N SER A 100 -2.34 2.49 3.92
CA SER A 100 -3.17 3.13 2.90
C SER A 100 -3.34 4.63 3.13
N MET A 101 -2.83 5.16 4.25
CA MET A 101 -2.70 6.60 4.44
C MET A 101 -1.65 7.22 3.51
N ILE A 102 -0.73 6.43 2.94
CA ILE A 102 0.12 6.86 1.82
C ILE A 102 -0.78 7.16 0.60
N GLY A 103 -1.63 6.20 0.22
CA GLY A 103 -2.65 6.38 -0.82
C GLY A 103 -3.55 7.59 -0.59
N ASN A 104 -3.95 7.80 0.67
CA ASN A 104 -4.81 8.92 1.03
C ASN A 104 -4.10 10.28 0.96
N PHE A 105 -2.94 10.42 1.60
CA PHE A 105 -2.29 11.73 1.81
C PHE A 105 -1.08 12.02 0.91
N TYR A 106 -0.76 11.13 -0.02
CA TYR A 106 0.33 11.34 -0.97
C TYR A 106 -0.10 11.09 -2.42
N GLU A 107 -0.98 10.10 -2.63
CA GLU A 107 -1.33 9.65 -3.97
C GLU A 107 -2.70 10.18 -4.45
N LEU A 108 -3.81 9.54 -4.10
CA LEU A 108 -5.09 9.69 -4.79
C LEU A 108 -6.23 10.22 -3.94
N GLY A 109 -6.01 10.39 -2.63
CA GLY A 109 -7.00 11.02 -1.74
C GLY A 109 -7.21 12.51 -2.05
N PRO A 110 -8.25 13.13 -1.48
CA PRO A 110 -8.66 14.49 -1.79
C PRO A 110 -7.63 15.56 -1.43
N TYR A 111 -6.75 15.28 -0.47
CA TYR A 111 -5.72 16.19 0.00
C TYR A 111 -4.39 15.46 0.15
N ARG A 112 -3.29 16.17 -0.10
CA ARG A 112 -1.93 15.68 0.03
C ARG A 112 -1.17 16.44 1.09
N ILE A 113 -0.23 15.77 1.74
CA ILE A 113 0.74 16.39 2.62
C ILE A 113 1.99 16.73 1.79
N SER A 114 2.42 17.99 1.84
CA SER A 114 3.63 18.45 1.15
C SER A 114 4.88 18.29 2.03
N GLU A 115 6.06 18.39 1.40
CA GLU A 115 7.37 18.29 2.08
C GLU A 115 7.51 19.33 3.21
N SER A 116 6.83 20.47 3.09
CA SER A 116 6.78 21.54 4.11
C SER A 116 5.78 21.26 5.24
N LEU A 117 5.23 20.05 5.32
CA LEU A 117 4.26 19.61 6.33
C LEU A 117 2.96 20.44 6.31
N ASN A 118 2.53 20.85 5.12
CA ASN A 118 1.22 21.44 4.87
C ASN A 118 0.28 20.43 4.24
N ILE A 119 -1.01 20.56 4.49
CA ILE A 119 -2.05 19.80 3.80
C ILE A 119 -2.67 20.66 2.69
N GLU A 120 -2.70 20.13 1.48
CA GLU A 120 -3.04 20.86 0.25
C GLU A 120 -4.04 20.04 -0.59
N PRO A 121 -4.98 20.66 -1.30
CA PRO A 121 -5.89 19.93 -2.18
C PRO A 121 -5.14 19.12 -3.25
N ASN A 122 -5.55 17.89 -3.48
CA ASN A 122 -5.08 17.11 -4.62
C ASN A 122 -5.76 17.64 -5.90
N PRO A 123 -5.02 17.97 -6.97
CA PRO A 123 -5.61 18.48 -8.20
C PRO A 123 -6.46 17.46 -8.97
N ALA A 124 -6.26 16.15 -8.76
CA ALA A 124 -7.04 15.12 -9.44
C ALA A 124 -7.29 13.90 -8.54
N PRO A 125 -8.11 14.05 -7.49
CA PRO A 125 -8.37 12.96 -6.56
C PRO A 125 -9.37 11.96 -7.13
N TRP A 126 -9.28 10.71 -6.70
CA TRP A 126 -10.21 9.67 -7.16
C TRP A 126 -11.62 9.85 -6.59
N ASN A 127 -11.75 10.53 -5.44
CA ASN A 127 -13.06 10.79 -4.85
C ASN A 127 -13.86 11.90 -5.54
N ARG A 128 -13.46 12.33 -6.74
CA ARG A 128 -14.27 13.23 -7.55
C ARG A 128 -15.59 12.58 -7.98
N ARG A 129 -15.54 11.35 -8.52
CA ARG A 129 -16.74 10.63 -8.99
C ARG A 129 -17.17 9.48 -8.09
N TYR A 130 -16.33 9.08 -7.13
CA TYR A 130 -16.47 7.83 -6.39
C TYR A 130 -16.34 8.04 -4.89
N GLY A 131 -16.99 7.19 -4.10
CA GLY A 131 -16.57 7.00 -2.71
C GLY A 131 -15.24 6.26 -2.68
N VAL A 132 -14.28 6.68 -1.86
CA VAL A 132 -12.98 6.00 -1.72
C VAL A 132 -12.77 5.62 -0.27
N LEU A 133 -12.59 4.32 -0.04
CA LEU A 133 -12.33 3.71 1.27
C LEU A 133 -10.86 3.30 1.34
N PHE A 134 -10.08 3.96 2.18
CA PHE A 134 -8.72 3.57 2.51
C PHE A 134 -8.73 2.72 3.78
N ILE A 135 -8.10 1.54 3.76
CA ILE A 135 -7.93 0.70 4.95
C ILE A 135 -6.44 0.44 5.17
N ASP A 136 -5.96 0.73 6.38
CA ASP A 136 -4.62 0.32 6.79
C ASP A 136 -4.59 -1.20 6.98
N ASN A 137 -4.06 -1.87 5.96
CA ASN A 137 -4.12 -3.31 5.80
C ASN A 137 -2.70 -3.87 5.66
N PRO A 138 -2.39 -5.02 6.27
CA PRO A 138 -3.16 -5.83 7.24
C PRO A 138 -3.21 -5.27 8.67
N VAL A 139 -3.80 -6.03 9.62
CA VAL A 139 -3.69 -5.77 11.07
C VAL A 139 -2.21 -5.58 11.46
N GLY A 140 -1.90 -4.51 12.21
CA GLY A 140 -0.52 -4.12 12.55
C GLY A 140 0.17 -3.16 11.57
N THR A 141 -0.56 -2.65 10.57
CA THR A 141 -0.09 -1.68 9.58
C THR A 141 -0.60 -0.27 9.90
N GLY A 142 0.23 0.76 9.75
CA GLY A 142 -0.18 2.16 9.94
C GLY A 142 -0.84 2.38 11.31
N PHE A 143 -2.10 2.82 11.31
CA PHE A 143 -2.90 3.00 12.53
C PHE A 143 -3.69 1.75 12.96
N SER A 144 -3.62 0.63 12.24
CA SER A 144 -4.30 -0.62 12.58
C SER A 144 -3.63 -1.33 13.75
N VAL A 145 -4.44 -1.85 14.68
CA VAL A 145 -3.99 -2.40 15.96
C VAL A 145 -3.91 -3.92 15.90
N ALA A 146 -2.70 -4.43 16.16
CA ALA A 146 -2.42 -5.83 16.47
C ALA A 146 -2.08 -5.95 17.97
N PRO A 147 -3.02 -6.43 18.81
CA PRO A 147 -2.79 -6.63 20.24
C PRO A 147 -1.60 -7.54 20.54
N SER A 148 -1.35 -8.53 19.68
CA SER A 148 -0.19 -9.42 19.74
C SER A 148 0.35 -9.73 18.33
N ASP A 149 1.55 -10.31 18.24
CA ASP A 149 2.09 -10.81 16.96
C ASP A 149 1.23 -11.95 16.38
N ALA A 150 0.50 -12.70 17.21
CA ALA A 150 -0.40 -13.75 16.76
C ALA A 150 -1.64 -13.21 16.00
N ASP A 151 -1.93 -11.91 16.13
CA ASP A 151 -3.00 -11.23 15.38
C ASP A 151 -2.53 -10.72 14.01
N ILE A 152 -1.23 -10.80 13.69
CA ILE A 152 -0.69 -10.34 12.40
C ILE A 152 -0.83 -11.48 11.37
N PRO A 153 -1.48 -11.25 10.21
CA PRO A 153 -1.61 -12.26 9.18
C PRO A 153 -0.28 -12.75 8.62
N LEU A 154 -0.22 -14.03 8.24
CA LEU A 154 0.98 -14.67 7.70
C LEU A 154 0.99 -14.72 6.16
N ASN A 155 -0.16 -14.53 5.52
CA ASN A 155 -0.35 -14.67 4.07
C ASN A 155 -1.59 -13.89 3.59
N GLN A 156 -1.73 -13.73 2.27
CA GLN A 156 -2.83 -13.05 1.61
C GLN A 156 -4.21 -13.66 1.89
N ASP A 157 -4.32 -14.95 2.20
CA ASP A 157 -5.61 -15.60 2.47
C ASP A 157 -6.15 -15.21 3.85
N ASP A 158 -5.26 -15.11 4.85
CA ASP A 158 -5.61 -14.59 6.18
C ASP A 158 -6.00 -13.12 6.09
N VAL A 159 -5.25 -12.33 5.31
CA VAL A 159 -5.59 -10.93 5.01
C VAL A 159 -6.97 -10.80 4.36
N ALA A 160 -7.33 -11.68 3.42
CA ALA A 160 -8.63 -11.65 2.77
C ALA A 160 -9.79 -11.92 3.76
N LYS A 161 -9.60 -12.80 4.74
CA LYS A 161 -10.60 -13.07 5.81
C LYS A 161 -10.79 -11.86 6.72
N ASP A 162 -9.69 -11.21 7.08
CA ASP A 162 -9.71 -10.02 7.94
C ASP A 162 -10.37 -8.83 7.23
N LEU A 163 -9.97 -8.57 5.98
CA LEU A 163 -10.58 -7.55 5.14
C LEU A 163 -12.07 -7.81 4.91
N TYR A 164 -12.48 -9.05 4.70
CA TYR A 164 -13.90 -9.39 4.61
C TYR A 164 -14.66 -9.01 5.89
N THR A 165 -14.08 -9.27 7.06
CA THR A 165 -14.67 -8.90 8.36
C THR A 165 -14.74 -7.38 8.52
N ALA A 166 -13.65 -6.67 8.18
CA ALA A 166 -13.60 -5.22 8.21
C ALA A 166 -14.65 -4.58 7.28
N LEU A 167 -14.76 -5.08 6.04
CA LEU A 167 -15.75 -4.58 5.07
C LEU A 167 -17.18 -4.81 5.55
N ARG A 168 -17.48 -5.94 6.19
CA ARG A 168 -18.81 -6.15 6.81
C ARG A 168 -19.10 -5.08 7.87
N SER A 169 -18.13 -4.77 8.72
CA SER A 169 -18.26 -3.70 9.71
C SER A 169 -18.51 -2.35 9.03
N PHE A 170 -17.75 -2.03 7.98
CA PHE A 170 -17.93 -0.78 7.21
C PHE A 170 -19.33 -0.66 6.59
N PHE A 171 -19.80 -1.69 5.87
CA PHE A 171 -21.13 -1.69 5.26
C PHE A 171 -22.29 -1.80 6.28
N ASN A 172 -22.00 -2.12 7.54
CA ASN A 172 -22.97 -2.02 8.63
C ASN A 172 -23.06 -0.59 9.17
N LEU A 173 -21.97 0.19 9.14
CA LEU A 173 -22.00 1.62 9.46
C LEU A 173 -22.77 2.42 8.40
N PHE A 174 -22.75 1.94 7.14
CA PHE A 174 -23.45 2.58 6.02
C PHE A 174 -24.37 1.59 5.27
N PRO A 175 -25.50 1.16 5.86
CA PRO A 175 -26.38 0.15 5.24
C PRO A 175 -26.85 0.46 3.81
N PRO A 176 -27.12 1.73 3.41
CA PRO A 176 -27.46 2.06 2.02
C PRO A 176 -26.34 1.75 1.01
N PHE A 177 -25.07 1.63 1.44
CA PHE A 177 -23.95 1.45 0.53
C PHE A 177 -23.82 0.02 0.01
N ARG A 178 -24.50 -0.96 0.64
CA ARG A 178 -24.41 -2.39 0.31
C ARG A 178 -24.75 -2.72 -1.16
N GLN A 179 -25.59 -1.90 -1.79
CA GLN A 179 -26.00 -2.12 -3.18
C GLN A 179 -25.17 -1.31 -4.19
N ARG A 180 -24.32 -0.40 -3.73
CA ARG A 180 -23.48 0.42 -4.60
C ARG A 180 -22.51 -0.48 -5.38
N PRO A 181 -22.18 -0.12 -6.63
CA PRO A 181 -21.07 -0.75 -7.33
C PRO A 181 -19.80 -0.67 -6.49
N PHE A 182 -19.06 -1.76 -6.37
CA PHE A 182 -17.90 -1.82 -5.48
C PHE A 182 -16.69 -2.43 -6.17
N PHE A 183 -15.59 -1.68 -6.14
CA PHE A 183 -14.35 -2.04 -6.82
C PHE A 183 -13.25 -2.25 -5.78
N LEU A 184 -12.47 -3.32 -5.96
CA LEU A 184 -11.28 -3.58 -5.16
C LEU A 184 -10.07 -3.01 -5.90
N ALA A 185 -9.41 -2.03 -5.31
CA ALA A 185 -8.23 -1.41 -5.86
C ALA A 185 -7.05 -1.51 -4.90
N GLY A 186 -5.85 -1.52 -5.46
CA GLY A 186 -4.62 -1.39 -4.70
C GLY A 186 -3.40 -1.47 -5.59
N GLU A 187 -2.24 -1.30 -5.00
CA GLU A 187 -0.97 -1.35 -5.73
C GLU A 187 0.12 -2.18 -5.05
N SER A 188 1.20 -2.44 -5.78
CA SER A 188 2.37 -3.15 -5.27
C SER A 188 2.01 -4.57 -4.79
N TYR A 189 2.24 -4.88 -3.52
CA TYR A 189 1.81 -6.14 -2.91
C TYR A 189 0.29 -6.37 -2.97
N ALA A 190 -0.52 -5.33 -3.17
CA ALA A 190 -1.96 -5.51 -3.39
C ALA A 190 -2.28 -6.25 -4.71
N GLY A 191 -1.29 -6.47 -5.59
CA GLY A 191 -1.35 -7.50 -6.64
C GLY A 191 -1.57 -8.94 -6.12
N LYS A 192 -1.48 -9.14 -4.80
CA LYS A 192 -1.91 -10.33 -4.06
C LYS A 192 -3.19 -10.10 -3.27
N TYR A 193 -3.30 -8.99 -2.53
CA TYR A 193 -4.47 -8.70 -1.70
C TYR A 193 -5.76 -8.60 -2.51
N VAL A 194 -5.74 -7.88 -3.64
CA VAL A 194 -6.93 -7.64 -4.47
C VAL A 194 -7.44 -8.95 -5.09
N PRO A 195 -6.62 -9.79 -5.75
CA PRO A 195 -7.08 -11.10 -6.21
C PRO A 195 -7.50 -12.03 -5.07
N ALA A 196 -6.79 -12.06 -3.94
CA ALA A 196 -7.15 -12.91 -2.81
C ALA A 196 -8.52 -12.55 -2.23
N LEU A 197 -8.78 -11.27 -1.98
CA LEU A 197 -10.08 -10.79 -1.52
C LEU A 197 -11.16 -11.00 -2.58
N GLY A 198 -10.89 -10.66 -3.84
CA GLY A 198 -11.84 -10.88 -4.95
C GLY A 198 -12.23 -12.34 -5.07
N PHE A 199 -11.26 -13.26 -5.01
CA PHE A 199 -11.50 -14.70 -5.01
C PHE A 199 -12.26 -15.15 -3.77
N PHE A 200 -11.90 -14.64 -2.58
CA PHE A 200 -12.62 -14.93 -1.35
C PHE A 200 -14.09 -14.49 -1.40
N LEU A 201 -14.41 -13.39 -2.10
CA LEU A 201 -15.78 -12.92 -2.30
C LEU A 201 -16.53 -13.77 -3.35
N MET A 202 -15.88 -14.13 -4.46
CA MET A 202 -16.54 -14.78 -5.62
C MET A 202 -16.45 -16.31 -5.63
N GLY A 203 -15.58 -16.91 -4.82
CA GLY A 203 -15.20 -18.32 -4.88
C GLY A 203 -16.26 -19.31 -4.41
N LYS A 204 -16.21 -20.54 -4.95
CA LYS A 204 -16.83 -21.72 -4.35
C LYS A 204 -16.04 -22.05 -3.09
N LEU A 205 -16.46 -21.52 -1.97
CA LEU A 205 -15.84 -21.79 -0.68
C LEU A 205 -15.66 -23.28 -0.42
N ASN A 206 -14.57 -23.62 0.27
CA ASN A 206 -14.46 -24.95 0.87
C ASN A 206 -15.41 -25.10 2.07
N LYS A 207 -15.57 -26.33 2.60
CA LYS A 207 -16.51 -26.61 3.70
C LYS A 207 -16.22 -25.80 4.97
N ALA A 208 -14.96 -25.51 5.28
CA ALA A 208 -14.57 -24.75 6.47
C ALA A 208 -14.93 -23.27 6.33
N GLU A 209 -14.74 -22.70 5.14
CA GLU A 209 -15.16 -21.34 4.81
C GLU A 209 -16.68 -21.22 4.68
N GLN A 210 -17.35 -22.26 4.18
CA GLN A 210 -18.82 -22.36 4.23
C GLN A 210 -19.30 -22.37 5.68
N GLN A 211 -18.63 -23.10 6.57
CA GLN A 211 -18.95 -23.12 8.00
C GLN A 211 -18.67 -21.78 8.67
N LEU A 212 -17.57 -21.09 8.34
CA LEU A 212 -17.30 -19.72 8.81
C LEU A 212 -18.39 -18.77 8.30
N ARG A 213 -18.73 -18.82 7.00
CA ARG A 213 -19.83 -18.03 6.42
C ARG A 213 -21.19 -18.37 7.05
N GLN A 214 -21.44 -19.63 7.42
CA GLN A 214 -22.66 -20.06 8.11
C GLN A 214 -22.70 -19.61 9.58
N ARG A 215 -21.57 -19.64 10.29
CA ARG A 215 -21.43 -19.13 11.67
C ARG A 215 -21.65 -17.62 11.74
N LEU A 216 -21.24 -16.90 10.70
CA LEU A 216 -21.38 -15.45 10.56
C LEU A 216 -22.81 -14.98 10.16
N ARG A 217 -23.79 -15.89 10.08
CA ARG A 217 -25.25 -15.77 9.84
C ARG A 217 -25.79 -14.48 9.18
N PHE A 218 -26.37 -14.65 7.98
CA PHE A 218 -27.56 -13.90 7.54
C PHE A 218 -28.76 -14.86 7.46
N LYS A 219 -29.96 -14.34 7.75
CA LYS A 219 -31.23 -15.04 7.50
C LYS A 219 -31.31 -15.36 6.00
N ARG A 220 -31.63 -16.61 5.66
CA ARG A 220 -32.13 -16.97 4.31
C ARG A 220 -33.38 -16.14 4.06
N ASP A 221 -33.34 -15.30 3.04
CA ASP A 221 -34.52 -14.90 2.28
C ASP A 221 -35.13 -16.14 1.59
N GLY A 222 -36.44 -16.12 1.41
CA GLY A 222 -37.28 -17.27 1.04
C GLY A 222 -36.99 -17.91 -0.32
N GLU A 223 -35.99 -17.44 -1.07
CA GLU A 223 -35.62 -17.92 -2.41
C GLU A 223 -34.27 -18.65 -2.46
N GLY A 224 -33.65 -18.93 -1.31
CA GLY A 224 -32.54 -19.89 -1.25
C GLY A 224 -31.20 -19.45 -1.85
N GLY A 225 -31.06 -18.23 -2.37
CA GLY A 225 -29.80 -17.62 -2.79
C GLY A 225 -29.19 -16.73 -1.70
N PHE A 226 -27.94 -16.99 -1.30
CA PHE A 226 -27.21 -16.12 -0.37
C PHE A 226 -26.66 -14.90 -1.13
N ARG A 227 -27.19 -13.69 -0.89
CA ARG A 227 -26.56 -12.43 -1.33
C ARG A 227 -25.40 -12.08 -0.39
N HIS A 228 -24.19 -11.92 -0.92
CA HIS A 228 -23.08 -11.29 -0.20
C HIS A 228 -23.51 -9.89 0.28
N PRO A 229 -23.02 -9.38 1.42
CA PRO A 229 -23.50 -8.11 1.98
C PRO A 229 -23.17 -6.89 1.11
N PHE A 230 -22.31 -7.03 0.11
CA PHE A 230 -21.96 -5.99 -0.86
C PHE A 230 -21.62 -6.62 -2.22
N ARG A 231 -21.84 -5.86 -3.28
CA ARG A 231 -21.57 -6.22 -4.69
C ARG A 231 -20.06 -6.27 -4.94
N LEU A 232 -19.60 -6.91 -6.03
CA LEU A 232 -18.23 -6.80 -6.53
C LEU A 232 -18.29 -6.57 -8.04
N ASP A 233 -17.72 -5.47 -8.49
CA ASP A 233 -17.87 -4.97 -9.88
C ASP A 233 -16.58 -4.96 -10.68
N GLY A 234 -15.43 -5.06 -10.02
CA GLY A 234 -14.16 -5.11 -10.72
C GLY A 234 -12.96 -5.02 -9.80
N LEU A 235 -11.81 -5.35 -10.37
CA LEU A 235 -10.52 -5.35 -9.71
C LEU A 235 -9.59 -4.37 -10.42
N ILE A 236 -8.84 -3.60 -9.64
CA ILE A 236 -7.92 -2.58 -10.14
C ILE A 236 -6.57 -2.81 -9.44
N ILE A 237 -5.51 -3.05 -10.21
CA ILE A 237 -4.20 -3.40 -9.67
C ILE A 237 -3.14 -2.51 -10.32
N GLY A 238 -2.55 -1.62 -9.53
CA GLY A 238 -1.43 -0.77 -9.91
C GLY A 238 -0.09 -1.43 -9.63
N ASN A 239 0.83 -1.45 -10.60
CA ASN A 239 2.23 -1.85 -10.41
C ASN A 239 2.38 -3.11 -9.51
N GLY A 240 1.59 -4.14 -9.80
CA GLY A 240 1.34 -5.24 -8.87
C GLY A 240 2.42 -6.33 -8.86
N LEU A 241 2.76 -6.83 -7.67
CA LEU A 241 3.50 -8.08 -7.50
C LEU A 241 2.52 -9.27 -7.48
N THR A 242 2.36 -9.97 -8.61
CA THR A 242 1.35 -11.04 -8.81
C THR A 242 1.98 -12.40 -9.14
N HIS A 243 3.04 -12.40 -9.95
CA HIS A 243 3.78 -13.62 -10.31
C HIS A 243 5.30 -13.40 -10.15
N PRO A 244 5.81 -13.45 -8.91
CA PRO A 244 7.19 -13.10 -8.59
C PRO A 244 8.23 -13.88 -9.39
N ARG A 245 7.97 -15.16 -9.67
CA ARG A 245 8.84 -16.06 -10.44
C ARG A 245 9.26 -15.46 -11.78
N THR A 246 8.34 -14.83 -12.51
CA THR A 246 8.59 -14.23 -13.83
C THR A 246 9.00 -12.77 -13.70
N GLN A 247 8.38 -12.02 -12.78
CA GLN A 247 8.71 -10.61 -12.55
C GLN A 247 10.19 -10.41 -12.16
N VAL A 248 10.76 -11.28 -11.32
CA VAL A 248 12.16 -11.14 -10.87
C VAL A 248 13.17 -11.33 -12.01
N GLN A 249 12.85 -12.19 -12.99
CA GLN A 249 13.71 -12.43 -14.14
C GLN A 249 13.80 -11.19 -15.06
N ALA A 250 12.79 -10.33 -15.03
CA ALA A 250 12.76 -9.12 -15.85
C ALA A 250 13.67 -8.00 -15.31
N HIS A 251 13.98 -7.95 -14.01
CA HIS A 251 14.71 -6.83 -13.40
C HIS A 251 16.05 -6.53 -14.07
N ALA A 252 16.82 -7.57 -14.39
CA ALA A 252 18.14 -7.42 -15.01
C ALA A 252 18.05 -6.76 -16.40
N ASP A 253 17.11 -7.21 -17.23
CA ASP A 253 16.94 -6.72 -18.59
C ASP A 253 16.33 -5.32 -18.61
N ILE A 254 15.43 -5.02 -17.68
CA ILE A 254 14.85 -3.68 -17.51
C ILE A 254 15.94 -2.68 -17.10
N ALA A 255 16.70 -2.99 -16.05
CA ALA A 255 17.73 -2.08 -15.55
C ALA A 255 18.85 -1.86 -16.59
N TYR A 256 19.25 -2.90 -17.32
CA TYR A 256 20.17 -2.77 -18.45
C TYR A 256 19.62 -1.90 -19.57
N SER A 257 18.37 -2.14 -19.99
CA SER A 257 17.75 -1.39 -21.09
C SER A 257 17.50 0.08 -20.73
N ALA A 258 17.33 0.38 -19.43
CA ALA A 258 17.25 1.73 -18.90
C ALA A 258 18.62 2.43 -18.78
N GLY A 259 19.72 1.73 -19.07
CA GLY A 259 21.09 2.26 -18.94
C GLY A 259 21.62 2.30 -17.51
N LEU A 260 20.95 1.63 -16.57
CA LEU A 260 21.35 1.59 -15.15
C LEU A 260 22.42 0.54 -14.87
N LEU A 261 22.49 -0.50 -15.71
CA LEU A 261 23.49 -1.57 -15.61
C LEU A 261 24.26 -1.67 -16.92
N ASP A 262 25.55 -1.97 -16.82
CA ASP A 262 26.34 -2.45 -17.97
C ASP A 262 26.09 -3.95 -18.25
N GLN A 263 26.77 -4.50 -19.26
CA GLN A 263 26.60 -5.89 -19.66
C GLN A 263 27.07 -6.90 -18.60
N GLN A 264 28.11 -6.58 -17.83
CA GLN A 264 28.62 -7.46 -16.77
C GLN A 264 27.69 -7.45 -15.56
N GLN A 265 27.25 -6.27 -15.15
CA GLN A 265 26.28 -6.06 -14.09
C GLN A 265 24.93 -6.73 -14.42
N ARG A 266 24.47 -6.62 -15.67
CA ARG A 266 23.27 -7.32 -16.16
C ARG A 266 23.41 -8.84 -16.00
N GLN A 267 24.55 -9.41 -16.40
CA GLN A 267 24.77 -10.86 -16.28
C GLN A 267 24.73 -11.32 -14.81
N LYS A 268 25.37 -10.56 -13.91
CA LYS A 268 25.30 -10.81 -12.46
C LYS A 268 23.87 -10.73 -11.92
N ALA A 269 23.09 -9.74 -12.36
CA ALA A 269 21.69 -9.61 -11.97
C ALA A 269 20.84 -10.82 -12.45
N LYS A 270 21.13 -11.36 -13.64
CA LYS A 270 20.47 -12.56 -14.16
C LYS A 270 20.77 -13.80 -13.33
N GLU A 271 22.04 -14.05 -13.01
CA GLU A 271 22.46 -15.16 -12.15
C GLU A 271 21.78 -15.08 -10.77
N TRP A 272 21.60 -13.86 -10.26
CA TRP A 272 20.88 -13.67 -9.01
C TRP A 272 19.38 -13.97 -9.14
N ALA A 273 18.74 -13.48 -10.20
CA ALA A 273 17.34 -13.78 -10.47
C ALA A 273 17.09 -15.29 -10.64
N GLU A 274 18.03 -16.01 -11.26
CA GLU A 274 18.00 -17.48 -11.35
C GLU A 274 18.04 -18.16 -9.98
N LYS A 275 18.84 -17.66 -9.03
CA LYS A 275 18.82 -18.15 -7.63
C LYS A 275 17.48 -17.93 -6.97
N VAL A 276 16.87 -16.75 -7.15
CA VAL A 276 15.53 -16.47 -6.63
C VAL A 276 14.52 -17.47 -7.18
N VAL A 277 14.53 -17.71 -8.49
CA VAL A 277 13.64 -18.69 -9.14
C VAL A 277 13.89 -20.10 -8.63
N ALA A 278 15.15 -20.49 -8.41
CA ALA A 278 15.48 -21.81 -7.87
C ALA A 278 14.93 -22.02 -6.45
N HIS A 279 14.96 -20.99 -5.59
CA HIS A 279 14.32 -21.05 -4.28
C HIS A 279 12.79 -21.11 -4.37
N ILE A 280 12.17 -20.33 -5.27
CA ILE A 280 10.72 -20.40 -5.54
C ILE A 280 10.30 -21.82 -5.97
N ASP A 281 11.04 -22.43 -6.91
CA ASP A 281 10.73 -23.75 -7.45
C ASP A 281 10.87 -24.88 -6.41
N LYS A 282 11.63 -24.64 -5.33
CA LYS A 282 11.77 -25.54 -4.17
C LYS A 282 10.84 -25.18 -3.01
N GLU A 283 10.02 -24.14 -3.15
CA GLU A 283 9.17 -23.60 -2.09
C GLU A 283 9.95 -23.08 -0.86
N GLU A 284 11.21 -22.70 -1.05
CA GLU A 284 12.09 -22.06 -0.05
C GLU A 284 11.76 -20.55 0.01
N TRP A 285 10.56 -20.23 0.53
CA TRP A 285 9.96 -18.90 0.39
C TRP A 285 10.73 -17.77 1.08
N GLN A 286 11.31 -18.05 2.25
CA GLN A 286 12.06 -17.06 3.02
C GLN A 286 13.37 -16.71 2.31
N GLU A 287 14.06 -17.72 1.80
CA GLU A 287 15.28 -17.61 1.00
C GLU A 287 14.99 -16.85 -0.29
N ALA A 288 13.93 -17.23 -1.02
CA ALA A 288 13.51 -16.51 -2.23
C ALA A 288 13.24 -15.02 -1.96
N PHE A 289 12.58 -14.70 -0.84
CA PHE A 289 12.28 -13.32 -0.45
C PHE A 289 13.56 -12.53 -0.13
N GLN A 290 14.48 -13.13 0.63
CA GLN A 290 15.75 -12.51 0.98
C GLN A 290 16.60 -12.27 -0.27
N GLU A 291 16.71 -13.28 -1.14
CA GLU A 291 17.50 -13.17 -2.38
C GLU A 291 16.90 -12.14 -3.34
N ARG A 292 15.58 -12.05 -3.47
CA ARG A 292 14.95 -10.96 -4.25
C ARG A 292 15.26 -9.60 -3.64
N THR A 293 15.18 -9.47 -2.32
CA THR A 293 15.49 -8.22 -1.62
C THR A 293 16.94 -7.81 -1.88
N ASN A 294 17.88 -8.75 -1.81
CA ASN A 294 19.28 -8.49 -2.09
C ASN A 294 19.52 -8.07 -3.55
N LEU A 295 18.88 -8.73 -4.52
CA LEU A 295 18.96 -8.36 -5.93
C LEU A 295 18.47 -6.92 -6.17
N VAL A 296 17.28 -6.58 -5.67
CA VAL A 296 16.70 -5.24 -5.87
C VAL A 296 17.55 -4.16 -5.20
N ASN A 297 18.01 -4.41 -3.97
CA ASN A 297 18.90 -3.49 -3.24
C ASN A 297 20.24 -3.33 -3.96
N TRP A 298 20.79 -4.42 -4.50
CA TRP A 298 22.03 -4.35 -5.26
C TRP A 298 21.87 -3.53 -6.54
N ILE A 299 20.80 -3.74 -7.31
CA ILE A 299 20.51 -2.90 -8.50
C ILE A 299 20.42 -1.43 -8.10
N GLN A 300 19.72 -1.12 -7.02
CA GLN A 300 19.62 0.25 -6.50
C GLN A 300 21.00 0.82 -6.16
N ASN A 301 21.83 0.08 -5.41
CA ASN A 301 23.13 0.54 -4.96
C ASN A 301 24.13 0.74 -6.10
N VAL A 302 24.20 -0.19 -7.05
CA VAL A 302 25.19 -0.10 -8.15
C VAL A 302 24.80 0.93 -9.21
N SER A 303 23.50 1.21 -9.37
CA SER A 303 23.02 2.23 -10.31
C SER A 303 22.96 3.63 -9.71
N GLY A 304 22.95 3.75 -8.37
CA GLY A 304 22.87 5.03 -7.67
C GLY A 304 21.48 5.69 -7.71
N ILE A 305 20.45 5.00 -8.21
CA ILE A 305 19.07 5.52 -8.18
C ILE A 305 18.58 5.64 -6.75
N ALA A 306 17.75 6.64 -6.46
CA ALA A 306 17.22 6.82 -5.11
C ALA A 306 16.22 5.73 -4.71
N THR A 307 15.52 5.14 -5.68
CA THR A 307 14.55 4.07 -5.46
C THR A 307 14.30 3.28 -6.76
N PRO A 308 14.12 1.95 -6.70
CA PRO A 308 13.71 1.16 -7.87
C PRO A 308 12.24 1.40 -8.28
N LEU A 309 11.49 2.17 -7.48
CA LEU A 309 10.10 2.51 -7.74
C LEU A 309 9.94 3.56 -8.85
N ASP A 310 10.95 4.39 -9.08
CA ASP A 310 11.00 5.34 -10.21
C ASP A 310 12.45 5.73 -10.49
N ILE A 311 12.94 5.30 -11.66
CA ILE A 311 14.33 5.55 -12.07
C ILE A 311 14.68 7.03 -12.28
N ARG A 312 13.67 7.91 -12.36
CA ARG A 312 13.87 9.37 -12.51
C ARG A 312 14.07 10.07 -11.17
N ARG A 313 13.74 9.40 -10.06
CA ARG A 313 13.75 10.04 -8.74
C ARG A 313 15.16 10.11 -8.17
N THR A 314 15.46 11.28 -7.62
CA THR A 314 16.71 11.58 -6.89
C THR A 314 16.54 11.49 -5.38
N ARG A 315 15.31 11.27 -4.90
CA ARG A 315 14.95 11.05 -3.49
C ARG A 315 13.85 9.99 -3.41
N ALA A 316 13.80 9.24 -2.32
CA ALA A 316 12.71 8.30 -2.07
C ALA A 316 11.35 9.03 -2.08
N TYR A 317 10.29 8.30 -2.42
CA TYR A 317 8.92 8.80 -2.29
C TYR A 317 8.67 9.30 -0.86
N HIS A 318 7.84 10.33 -0.72
CA HIS A 318 7.44 10.91 0.58
C HIS A 318 8.58 11.25 1.57
N HIS A 319 9.81 11.48 1.09
CA HIS A 319 10.96 11.91 1.89
C HIS A 319 11.43 13.32 1.53
N ASN A 320 11.81 14.09 2.54
CA ASN A 320 12.36 15.44 2.37
C ASN A 320 13.85 15.42 2.00
N LYS A 321 14.45 16.59 1.77
CA LYS A 321 15.90 16.74 1.47
C LYS A 321 16.81 16.16 2.55
N ASP A 322 16.36 16.16 3.80
CA ASP A 322 17.07 15.60 4.95
C ASP A 322 16.81 14.09 5.15
N LYS A 323 16.19 13.45 4.15
CA LYS A 323 15.81 12.02 4.15
C LYS A 323 14.86 11.64 5.30
N GLN A 324 14.08 12.59 5.80
CA GLN A 324 13.01 12.30 6.76
C GLN A 324 11.70 12.03 6.00
N GLU A 325 10.97 11.02 6.44
CA GLU A 325 9.65 10.73 5.93
C GLU A 325 8.62 11.74 6.45
N TYR A 326 8.22 12.69 5.61
CA TYR A 326 7.39 13.80 6.06
C TYR A 326 5.94 13.38 6.35
N LEU A 327 5.45 12.28 5.76
CA LEU A 327 4.16 11.70 6.13
C LEU A 327 4.17 11.24 7.58
N ALA A 328 5.24 10.58 8.03
CA ALA A 328 5.37 10.14 9.41
C ALA A 328 5.48 11.32 10.38
N LEU A 329 6.21 12.37 10.00
CA LEU A 329 6.29 13.61 10.78
C LEU A 329 4.93 14.29 10.94
N TYR A 330 4.08 14.24 9.92
CA TYR A 330 2.75 14.87 9.95
C TYR A 330 1.71 14.02 10.66
N LEU A 331 1.59 12.73 10.31
CA LEU A 331 0.55 11.83 10.82
C LEU A 331 0.74 11.45 12.29
N ASN A 332 1.96 11.62 12.84
CA ASN A 332 2.21 11.39 14.26
C ASN A 332 1.86 12.57 15.17
N ARG A 333 1.49 13.72 14.62
CA ARG A 333 1.08 14.87 15.44
C ARG A 333 -0.22 14.56 16.21
N PRO A 334 -0.30 14.85 17.52
CA PRO A 334 -1.47 14.52 18.34
C PRO A 334 -2.79 15.05 17.78
N GLU A 335 -2.79 16.29 17.28
CA GLU A 335 -3.97 16.93 16.69
C GLU A 335 -4.42 16.25 15.39
N ILE A 336 -3.49 15.67 14.63
CA ILE A 336 -3.82 14.94 13.39
C ILE A 336 -4.42 13.58 13.74
N LYS A 337 -3.87 12.88 14.74
CA LYS A 337 -4.44 11.61 15.22
C LYS A 337 -5.86 11.81 15.76
N ASP A 338 -6.08 12.85 16.55
CA ASP A 338 -7.39 13.18 17.11
C ASP A 338 -8.43 13.44 16.00
N VAL A 339 -8.08 14.29 15.03
CA VAL A 339 -8.93 14.60 13.88
C VAL A 339 -9.27 13.36 13.05
N LEU A 340 -8.31 12.47 12.83
CA LEU A 340 -8.51 11.21 12.12
C LEU A 340 -9.19 10.13 12.97
N LYS A 341 -9.38 10.37 14.27
CA LYS A 341 -9.87 9.39 15.25
C LYS A 341 -8.96 8.15 15.34
N ALA A 342 -7.67 8.35 15.11
CA ALA A 342 -6.64 7.35 15.30
C ALA A 342 -6.29 7.23 16.78
N ASP A 343 -5.88 6.04 17.20
CA ASP A 343 -5.46 5.77 18.56
C ASP A 343 -4.20 6.57 18.90
N PRO A 344 -4.23 7.45 19.93
CA PRO A 344 -3.11 8.32 20.24
C PRO A 344 -1.84 7.54 20.65
N ALA A 345 -1.99 6.30 21.14
CA ALA A 345 -0.87 5.46 21.56
C ALA A 345 -0.09 4.84 20.39
N ILE A 346 -0.64 4.84 19.17
CA ILE A 346 0.02 4.23 18.01
C ILE A 346 0.98 5.24 17.37
N THR A 347 2.25 4.86 17.24
CA THR A 347 3.18 5.56 16.34
C THR A 347 2.96 5.07 14.92
N TRP A 348 2.49 5.96 14.04
CA TRP A 348 2.33 5.66 12.63
C TRP A 348 3.71 5.53 11.96
N VAL A 349 3.88 4.48 11.18
CA VAL A 349 5.00 4.29 10.25
C VAL A 349 4.43 3.91 8.90
N SER A 350 5.10 4.32 7.82
CA SER A 350 4.61 4.05 6.46
C SER A 350 4.50 2.58 6.16
N CYS A 351 5.52 1.78 6.49
CA CYS A 351 5.51 0.33 6.31
C CYS A 351 5.96 -0.38 7.59
N SER A 352 5.10 -1.25 8.12
CA SER A 352 5.31 -1.99 9.37
C SER A 352 6.36 -3.09 9.22
N PRO A 353 7.52 -2.99 9.91
CA PRO A 353 8.53 -4.05 9.86
C PRO A 353 8.02 -5.36 10.44
N ARG A 354 7.12 -5.29 11.44
CA ARG A 354 6.47 -6.46 12.04
C ARG A 354 5.65 -7.20 11.00
N VAL A 355 4.77 -6.51 10.26
CA VAL A 355 3.94 -7.14 9.23
C VAL A 355 4.81 -7.69 8.09
N ARG A 356 5.79 -6.92 7.62
CA ARG A 356 6.74 -7.37 6.58
C ARG A 356 7.43 -8.68 6.98
N LYS A 357 7.84 -8.82 8.24
CA LYS A 357 8.45 -10.05 8.77
C LYS A 357 7.47 -11.22 8.80
N HIS A 358 6.23 -11.01 9.24
CA HIS A 358 5.22 -12.08 9.32
C HIS A 358 4.78 -12.59 7.93
N MET A 359 4.76 -11.69 6.93
CA MET A 359 4.31 -11.99 5.57
C MET A 359 5.44 -12.28 4.57
N SER A 360 6.70 -12.37 5.02
CA SER A 360 7.85 -12.59 4.12
C SER A 360 7.71 -13.88 3.31
N ASN A 361 7.28 -14.97 3.95
CA ASN A 361 7.02 -16.27 3.32
C ASN A 361 5.93 -16.25 2.25
N ASP A 362 5.06 -15.25 2.23
CA ASP A 362 4.04 -15.14 1.20
C ASP A 362 4.48 -14.32 -0.02
N THR A 363 5.48 -13.46 0.14
CA THR A 363 5.86 -12.47 -0.87
C THR A 363 6.23 -13.10 -2.21
N MET A 364 6.90 -14.25 -2.19
CA MET A 364 7.39 -14.92 -3.40
C MET A 364 6.42 -15.94 -4.00
N LYS A 365 5.28 -16.20 -3.35
CA LYS A 365 4.21 -17.05 -3.89
C LYS A 365 3.46 -16.35 -5.02
N SER A 366 2.82 -17.09 -5.92
CA SER A 366 2.03 -16.47 -6.99
C SER A 366 0.53 -16.43 -6.70
N THR A 367 -0.09 -15.31 -7.03
CA THR A 367 -1.56 -15.13 -7.08
C THR A 367 -2.11 -15.06 -8.51
N LYS A 368 -1.30 -15.36 -9.52
CA LYS A 368 -1.70 -15.41 -10.94
C LYS A 368 -2.93 -16.30 -11.17
N HIS A 369 -2.95 -17.47 -10.52
CA HIS A 369 -4.05 -18.43 -10.63
C HIS A 369 -5.38 -17.85 -10.12
N LEU A 370 -5.37 -17.07 -9.03
CA LEU A 370 -6.56 -16.38 -8.53
C LEU A 370 -7.07 -15.35 -9.55
N LEU A 371 -6.16 -14.62 -10.18
CA LEU A 371 -6.50 -13.65 -11.21
C LEU A 371 -7.12 -14.32 -12.45
N VAL A 372 -6.54 -15.44 -12.90
CA VAL A 372 -7.08 -16.25 -14.02
C VAL A 372 -8.51 -16.69 -13.72
N ASP A 373 -8.77 -17.19 -12.51
CA ASP A 373 -10.12 -17.59 -12.10
C ASP A 373 -11.09 -16.40 -12.10
N LEU A 374 -10.63 -15.22 -11.67
CA LEU A 374 -11.44 -14.00 -11.58
C LEU A 374 -11.75 -13.37 -12.94
N LEU A 375 -10.86 -13.49 -13.93
CA LEU A 375 -11.06 -12.99 -15.29
C LEU A 375 -12.27 -13.62 -16.00
N SER A 376 -12.79 -14.75 -15.49
CA SER A 376 -14.05 -15.34 -15.97
C SER A 376 -15.32 -14.71 -15.37
N ARG A 377 -15.20 -13.79 -14.41
CA ARG A 377 -16.33 -13.33 -13.56
C ARG A 377 -16.41 -11.84 -13.34
N VAL A 378 -15.27 -11.16 -13.23
CA VAL A 378 -15.22 -9.72 -12.95
C VAL A 378 -14.19 -9.04 -13.85
N PRO A 379 -14.45 -7.80 -14.31
CA PRO A 379 -13.50 -7.07 -15.11
C PRO A 379 -12.28 -6.67 -14.27
N VAL A 380 -11.10 -6.73 -14.88
CA VAL A 380 -9.81 -6.44 -14.27
C VAL A 380 -9.12 -5.32 -15.04
N LEU A 381 -8.68 -4.29 -14.31
CA LEU A 381 -7.74 -3.28 -14.76
C LEU A 381 -6.37 -3.55 -14.14
N LEU A 382 -5.39 -3.83 -14.99
CA LEU A 382 -3.98 -3.78 -14.64
C LEU A 382 -3.42 -2.45 -15.16
N TYR A 383 -2.83 -1.64 -14.28
CA TYR A 383 -2.18 -0.40 -14.72
C TYR A 383 -0.76 -0.29 -14.15
N GLN A 384 0.13 0.32 -14.92
CA GLN A 384 1.55 0.37 -14.59
C GLN A 384 2.17 1.68 -15.03
N GLY A 385 2.96 2.30 -14.15
CA GLY A 385 3.89 3.34 -14.56
C GLY A 385 5.07 2.76 -15.34
N ILE A 386 5.51 3.50 -16.36
CA ILE A 386 6.58 3.08 -17.28
C ILE A 386 7.98 3.12 -16.65
N TYR A 387 8.17 3.90 -15.56
CA TYR A 387 9.48 4.09 -14.92
C TYR A 387 9.70 3.25 -13.67
N ASP A 388 8.72 2.44 -13.27
CA ASP A 388 8.88 1.46 -12.20
C ASP A 388 9.59 0.21 -12.72
N ILE A 389 10.76 -0.07 -12.17
CA ILE A 389 11.57 -1.24 -12.54
C ILE A 389 11.40 -2.40 -11.55
N LYS A 390 10.69 -2.19 -10.45
CA LYS A 390 10.40 -3.20 -9.44
C LYS A 390 9.18 -4.03 -9.83
N ASP A 391 8.03 -3.40 -10.09
CA ASP A 391 6.79 -4.14 -10.40
C ASP A 391 6.01 -3.52 -11.59
N GLY A 392 6.67 -2.65 -12.37
CA GLY A 392 6.04 -1.83 -13.40
C GLY A 392 5.73 -2.53 -14.72
N ALA A 393 5.63 -1.73 -15.78
CA ALA A 393 5.06 -2.17 -17.07
C ALA A 393 5.81 -3.36 -17.70
N ALA A 394 7.15 -3.31 -17.70
CA ALA A 394 7.95 -4.38 -18.29
C ALA A 394 7.83 -5.70 -17.50
N CYS A 395 7.90 -5.64 -16.16
CA CYS A 395 7.65 -6.81 -15.30
C CYS A 395 6.25 -7.40 -15.55
N SER A 396 5.24 -6.53 -15.65
CA SER A 396 3.85 -6.95 -15.84
C SER A 396 3.61 -7.61 -17.18
N LEU A 397 4.17 -7.07 -18.26
CA LEU A 397 4.06 -7.63 -19.60
C LEU A 397 4.63 -9.05 -19.70
N GLU A 398 5.71 -9.37 -18.96
CA GLU A 398 6.30 -10.70 -19.00
C GLU A 398 5.38 -11.75 -18.38
N TRP A 399 4.87 -11.54 -17.16
CA TRP A 399 4.01 -12.55 -16.52
C TRP A 399 2.62 -12.62 -17.14
N MET A 400 2.11 -11.52 -17.73
CA MET A 400 0.84 -11.52 -18.44
C MET A 400 0.84 -12.49 -19.65
N ARG A 401 1.99 -12.78 -20.25
CA ARG A 401 2.11 -13.78 -21.33
C ARG A 401 1.84 -15.21 -20.85
N GLU A 402 1.92 -15.44 -19.55
CA GLU A 402 1.67 -16.74 -18.92
C GLU A 402 0.28 -16.86 -18.29
N ILE A 403 -0.62 -15.91 -18.58
CA ILE A 403 -2.03 -16.01 -18.18
C ILE A 403 -2.70 -17.05 -19.09
N GLU A 404 -3.27 -18.08 -18.48
CA GLU A 404 -4.02 -19.13 -19.16
C GLU A 404 -5.52 -18.83 -19.09
N TRP A 405 -5.97 -17.87 -19.91
CA TRP A 405 -7.39 -17.49 -20.04
C TRP A 405 -7.77 -17.43 -21.51
N GLU A 406 -8.97 -17.91 -21.86
CA GLU A 406 -9.46 -18.01 -23.25
C GLU A 406 -9.37 -16.69 -24.02
N GLY A 407 -9.56 -15.56 -23.35
CA GLY A 407 -9.48 -14.23 -23.95
C GLY A 407 -8.06 -13.73 -24.28
N MET A 408 -6.99 -14.42 -23.84
CA MET A 408 -5.62 -13.92 -23.98
C MET A 408 -5.12 -13.86 -25.42
N GLU A 409 -5.47 -14.83 -26.27
CA GLU A 409 -5.08 -14.81 -27.69
C GLU A 409 -5.62 -13.55 -28.38
N ARG A 410 -6.90 -13.26 -28.13
CA ARG A 410 -7.57 -12.07 -28.68
C ARG A 410 -7.07 -10.78 -28.04
N PHE A 411 -6.78 -10.79 -26.73
CA PHE A 411 -6.19 -9.66 -26.03
C PHE A 411 -4.87 -9.22 -26.68
N TRP A 412 -3.98 -10.18 -27.01
CA TRP A 412 -2.72 -9.87 -27.68
C TRP A 412 -2.88 -9.49 -29.15
N ALA A 413 -3.91 -10.00 -29.82
CA ALA A 413 -4.25 -9.62 -31.18
C ALA A 413 -4.80 -8.19 -31.29
N VAL A 414 -5.40 -7.64 -30.22
CA VAL A 414 -5.84 -6.24 -30.18
C VAL A 414 -4.63 -5.31 -30.21
N GLU A 415 -4.62 -4.40 -31.18
CA GLU A 415 -3.61 -3.35 -31.26
C GLU A 415 -3.62 -2.49 -29.99
N ARG A 416 -2.43 -2.23 -29.44
CA ARG A 416 -2.28 -1.32 -28.31
C ARG A 416 -2.43 0.12 -28.82
N ARG A 417 -3.48 0.82 -28.40
CA ARG A 417 -3.74 2.20 -28.83
C ARG A 417 -2.95 3.20 -28.01
N LEU A 418 -2.59 4.32 -28.65
CA LEU A 418 -2.23 5.54 -27.93
C LEU A 418 -3.46 6.01 -27.15
N TRP A 419 -3.24 6.38 -25.90
CA TRP A 419 -4.27 6.97 -25.06
C TRP A 419 -3.85 8.39 -24.73
N GLU A 420 -4.72 9.34 -25.09
CA GLU A 420 -4.49 10.76 -24.93
C GLU A 420 -5.43 11.35 -23.87
N VAL A 421 -4.90 12.30 -23.11
CA VAL A 421 -5.65 13.12 -22.18
C VAL A 421 -5.34 14.57 -22.52
N GLU A 422 -6.39 15.35 -22.82
CA GLU A 422 -6.25 16.79 -23.11
C GLU A 422 -5.28 17.11 -24.25
N GLY A 423 -5.19 16.20 -25.24
CA GLY A 423 -4.34 16.35 -26.44
C GLY A 423 -2.91 15.84 -26.29
N GLU A 424 -2.53 15.38 -25.09
CA GLU A 424 -1.20 14.83 -24.80
C GLU A 424 -1.27 13.31 -24.64
N VAL A 425 -0.23 12.60 -25.09
CA VAL A 425 -0.14 11.14 -24.92
C VAL A 425 0.07 10.80 -23.44
N ALA A 426 -0.99 10.33 -22.80
CA ALA A 426 -0.99 9.90 -21.40
C ALA A 426 -0.42 8.48 -21.23
N GLY A 427 -0.45 7.68 -22.30
CA GLY A 427 0.16 6.36 -22.30
C GLY A 427 -0.41 5.44 -23.35
N TYR A 428 -0.50 4.16 -23.00
CA TYR A 428 -0.92 3.10 -23.90
C TYR A 428 -2.03 2.27 -23.29
N TRP A 429 -3.07 2.01 -24.07
CA TRP A 429 -4.24 1.26 -23.63
C TRP A 429 -4.43 0.01 -24.48
N ARG A 430 -4.69 -1.12 -23.83
CA ARG A 430 -5.12 -2.36 -24.50
C ARG A 430 -6.23 -2.99 -23.68
N GLU A 431 -7.28 -3.42 -24.35
CA GLU A 431 -8.43 -4.03 -23.69
C GLU A 431 -9.05 -5.11 -24.57
N HIS A 432 -9.43 -6.20 -23.95
CA HIS A 432 -10.26 -7.22 -24.57
C HIS A 432 -11.07 -7.93 -23.49
N ASP A 433 -12.39 -7.99 -23.70
CA ASP A 433 -13.33 -8.64 -22.79
C ASP A 433 -13.12 -8.18 -21.33
N MET A 434 -12.78 -9.09 -20.41
CA MET A 434 -12.66 -8.82 -18.98
C MET A 434 -11.28 -8.27 -18.56
N LEU A 435 -10.33 -8.11 -19.47
CA LEU A 435 -8.99 -7.60 -19.15
C LEU A 435 -8.70 -6.26 -19.84
N THR A 436 -8.33 -5.27 -19.03
CA THR A 436 -7.76 -3.99 -19.47
C THR A 436 -6.34 -3.84 -18.92
N HIS A 437 -5.42 -3.42 -19.78
CA HIS A 437 -4.03 -3.09 -19.41
C HIS A 437 -3.70 -1.68 -19.87
N VAL A 438 -3.19 -0.87 -18.94
CA VAL A 438 -2.84 0.53 -19.18
C VAL A 438 -1.42 0.80 -18.71
N VAL A 439 -0.56 1.29 -19.62
CA VAL A 439 0.78 1.75 -19.26
C VAL A 439 0.78 3.27 -19.28
N LEU A 440 1.07 3.91 -18.15
CA LEU A 440 1.05 5.36 -18.01
C LEU A 440 2.44 5.95 -18.22
N HIS A 441 2.52 6.95 -19.11
CA HIS A 441 3.73 7.75 -19.29
C HIS A 441 3.96 8.64 -18.09
N GLY A 442 5.23 8.96 -17.81
CA GLY A 442 5.56 9.94 -16.79
C GLY A 442 5.34 9.48 -15.35
N ALA A 443 5.06 8.19 -15.10
CA ALA A 443 4.81 7.62 -13.78
C ALA A 443 5.78 6.48 -13.43
N GLY A 444 6.14 6.39 -12.14
CA GLY A 444 6.82 5.25 -11.52
C GLY A 444 5.83 4.29 -10.85
N HIS A 445 6.11 3.90 -9.60
CA HIS A 445 5.33 2.89 -8.88
C HIS A 445 4.00 3.45 -8.37
N GLU A 446 4.04 4.62 -7.74
CA GLU A 446 2.89 5.32 -7.17
C GLU A 446 2.26 6.22 -8.25
N VAL A 447 1.65 5.58 -9.25
CA VAL A 447 1.12 6.24 -10.45
C VAL A 447 0.25 7.46 -10.15
N PRO A 448 -0.71 7.44 -9.18
CA PRO A 448 -1.53 8.60 -8.90
C PRO A 448 -0.73 9.78 -8.31
N ALA A 449 0.38 9.53 -7.61
CA ALA A 449 1.24 10.59 -7.11
C ALA A 449 1.98 11.29 -8.25
N ASP A 450 2.59 10.53 -9.16
CA ASP A 450 3.41 11.06 -10.25
C ASP A 450 2.59 11.66 -11.40
N GLN A 451 1.42 11.07 -11.70
CA GLN A 451 0.53 11.47 -12.80
C GLN A 451 -0.93 11.55 -12.33
N PRO A 452 -1.28 12.53 -11.47
CA PRO A 452 -2.60 12.63 -10.86
C PRO A 452 -3.73 12.70 -11.89
N LEU A 453 -3.60 13.58 -12.89
CA LEU A 453 -4.63 13.76 -13.91
C LEU A 453 -4.82 12.49 -14.74
N TYR A 454 -3.74 11.85 -15.21
CA TYR A 454 -3.85 10.63 -16.00
C TYR A 454 -4.45 9.51 -15.16
N SER A 455 -4.01 9.33 -13.91
CA SER A 455 -4.59 8.34 -13.00
C SER A 455 -6.11 8.54 -12.82
N GLN A 456 -6.56 9.78 -12.55
CA GLN A 456 -7.98 10.10 -12.40
C GLN A 456 -8.76 9.82 -13.71
N ARG A 457 -8.24 10.24 -14.88
CA ARG A 457 -8.92 10.00 -16.16
C ARG A 457 -8.99 8.52 -16.52
N MET A 458 -7.95 7.75 -16.21
CA MET A 458 -7.93 6.31 -16.41
C MET A 458 -9.04 5.64 -15.60
N ILE A 459 -9.12 5.90 -14.29
CA ILE A 459 -10.10 5.26 -13.42
C ILE A 459 -11.53 5.70 -13.77
N GLU A 460 -11.73 6.98 -14.10
CA GLU A 460 -13.01 7.51 -14.55
C GLU A 460 -13.49 6.83 -15.84
N THR A 461 -12.60 6.73 -16.83
CA THR A 461 -12.90 6.08 -18.11
C THR A 461 -13.24 4.61 -17.94
N TRP A 462 -12.43 3.88 -17.16
CA TRP A 462 -12.59 2.45 -16.99
C TRP A 462 -13.88 2.11 -16.24
N ILE A 463 -14.12 2.71 -15.06
CA ILE A 463 -15.33 2.42 -14.26
C ILE A 463 -16.60 2.83 -15.03
N THR A 464 -16.60 3.98 -15.72
CA THR A 464 -17.75 4.40 -16.53
C THR A 464 -18.09 3.35 -17.60
N LYS A 465 -17.07 2.81 -18.28
CA LYS A 465 -17.24 1.76 -19.28
C LYS A 465 -17.80 0.48 -18.66
N GLN A 466 -17.29 0.03 -17.50
CA GLN A 466 -17.79 -1.17 -16.83
C GLN A 466 -19.25 -1.02 -16.40
N ARG A 467 -19.64 0.15 -15.87
CA ARG A 467 -21.02 0.44 -15.51
C ARG A 467 -21.95 0.43 -16.72
N ALA A 468 -21.52 0.99 -17.85
CA ALA A 468 -22.29 0.96 -19.09
C ALA A 468 -22.47 -0.47 -19.62
N ALA A 469 -21.45 -1.33 -19.51
CA ALA A 469 -21.53 -2.73 -19.89
C ALA A 469 -22.48 -3.53 -18.99
N ALA A 470 -22.39 -3.37 -17.66
CA ALA A 470 -23.27 -4.03 -16.71
C ALA A 470 -24.76 -3.67 -16.93
N ARG A 471 -25.06 -2.39 -17.19
CA ARG A 471 -26.44 -1.94 -17.51
C ARG A 471 -26.98 -2.54 -18.80
N LYS A 472 -26.13 -2.76 -19.82
CA LYS A 472 -26.55 -3.43 -21.06
C LYS A 472 -26.92 -4.89 -20.81
N ILE A 473 -26.19 -5.58 -19.95
CA ILE A 473 -26.52 -6.96 -19.55
C ILE A 473 -27.87 -6.99 -18.82
N GLU A 474 -28.09 -6.08 -17.85
CA GLU A 474 -29.37 -5.95 -17.16
C GLU A 474 -30.53 -5.67 -18.12
N PHE A 475 -30.36 -4.73 -19.07
CA PHE A 475 -31.40 -4.37 -20.04
C PHE A 475 -31.70 -5.46 -21.07
N VAL A 476 -30.70 -6.24 -21.49
CA VAL A 476 -30.87 -7.40 -22.39
C VAL A 476 -31.49 -8.59 -21.64
N SER A 477 -31.21 -8.76 -20.35
CA SER A 477 -31.87 -9.76 -19.50
C SER A 477 -33.27 -9.36 -19.04
N GLY A 478 -33.63 -8.09 -19.22
CA GLY A 478 -34.95 -7.53 -18.96
C GLY A 478 -35.88 -7.65 -20.16
N GLU A 479 -35.96 -8.84 -20.78
CA GLU A 479 -37.07 -9.13 -21.69
C GLU A 479 -38.38 -8.87 -20.94
N VAL A 480 -39.03 -7.77 -21.28
CA VAL A 480 -40.40 -7.47 -20.91
C VAL A 480 -41.22 -8.52 -21.65
N PHE A 481 -41.49 -9.64 -20.98
CA PHE A 481 -42.58 -10.51 -21.41
C PHE A 481 -43.83 -9.64 -21.49
N SER A 482 -44.43 -9.62 -22.67
CA SER A 482 -45.73 -8.99 -22.83
C SER A 482 -46.72 -9.66 -21.86
N ASP A 483 -47.68 -8.90 -21.33
CA ASP A 483 -48.76 -9.45 -20.48
C ASP A 483 -49.50 -10.64 -21.16
N GLU A 484 -49.36 -10.76 -22.48
CA GLU A 484 -49.89 -11.84 -23.30
C GLU A 484 -49.06 -13.14 -23.19
N GLU A 485 -47.73 -13.06 -23.21
CA GLU A 485 -46.82 -14.21 -23.00
C GLU A 485 -46.89 -14.73 -21.55
N VAL A 486 -47.07 -13.83 -20.58
CA VAL A 486 -47.31 -14.20 -19.18
C VAL A 486 -48.68 -14.86 -19.01
N ARG A 487 -49.72 -14.42 -19.74
CA ARG A 487 -51.04 -15.08 -19.72
C ARG A 487 -51.03 -16.45 -20.39
N GLU A 488 -50.27 -16.63 -21.46
CA GLU A 488 -50.14 -17.92 -22.14
C GLU A 488 -49.43 -18.94 -21.24
N ALA A 489 -48.32 -18.55 -20.62
CA ALA A 489 -47.58 -19.38 -19.65
C ALA A 489 -48.38 -19.71 -18.38
N LEU A 490 -49.21 -18.78 -17.90
CA LEU A 490 -50.09 -19.02 -16.74
C LEU A 490 -51.34 -19.85 -17.09
N SER A 491 -51.77 -19.86 -18.36
CA SER A 491 -52.91 -20.67 -18.80
C SER A 491 -52.55 -22.16 -18.92
N GLU A 492 -51.32 -22.50 -19.28
CA GLU A 492 -50.85 -23.88 -19.36
C GLU A 492 -50.61 -24.52 -17.98
N GLN A 493 -50.34 -23.71 -16.94
CA GLN A 493 -50.20 -24.20 -15.55
C GLN A 493 -51.53 -24.33 -14.79
N ALA A 494 -52.62 -23.72 -15.27
CA ALA A 494 -53.91 -23.71 -14.56
C ALA A 494 -54.79 -24.96 -14.76
N LEU A 495 -54.35 -25.95 -15.56
CA LEU A 495 -55.13 -27.19 -15.82
C LEU A 495 -54.87 -28.35 -14.84
N SER A 496 -54.18 -28.14 -13.71
CA SER A 496 -53.79 -29.25 -12.81
C SER A 496 -54.20 -29.15 -11.33
N ALA A 497 -55.06 -28.21 -10.91
CA ALA A 497 -55.48 -28.17 -9.51
C ALA A 497 -56.95 -27.82 -9.31
N GLN A 498 -57.74 -28.81 -8.87
CA GLN A 498 -59.06 -28.60 -8.28
C GLN A 498 -58.95 -28.05 -6.85
N PRO A 499 -59.93 -27.25 -6.37
CA PRO A 499 -59.82 -26.48 -5.14
C PRO A 499 -60.43 -27.18 -3.91
N VAL A 500 -59.88 -26.89 -2.73
CA VAL A 500 -60.59 -27.01 -1.44
C VAL A 500 -60.51 -25.65 -0.73
N ALA A 501 -61.66 -25.25 -0.18
CA ALA A 501 -62.08 -23.89 0.13
C ALA A 501 -61.82 -23.42 1.59
N GLY A 502 -61.91 -22.10 1.78
CA GLY A 502 -62.21 -21.37 3.03
C GLY A 502 -60.98 -20.98 3.86
N GLN A 503 -60.84 -19.78 4.45
CA GLN A 503 -61.77 -18.69 4.72
C GLN A 503 -60.98 -17.42 5.14
N GLU A 504 -61.62 -16.27 4.96
CA GLU A 504 -61.40 -14.89 5.45
C GLU A 504 -60.77 -14.75 6.86
N GLY A 505 -60.09 -13.68 7.31
CA GLY A 505 -59.78 -12.35 6.77
C GLY A 505 -59.22 -11.41 7.87
N SER A 506 -59.10 -10.12 7.52
CA SER A 506 -58.95 -8.90 8.36
C SER A 506 -57.58 -8.48 8.95
N SER A 507 -57.28 -7.19 8.72
CA SER A 507 -56.43 -6.24 9.45
C SER A 507 -57.35 -5.21 10.15
N PRO A 508 -56.94 -4.12 10.84
CA PRO A 508 -55.61 -3.64 11.34
C PRO A 508 -55.68 -3.11 12.82
N ALA A 509 -54.59 -2.54 13.37
CA ALA A 509 -54.55 -1.23 14.06
C ALA A 509 -53.24 -0.92 14.82
N SER A 510 -53.01 0.39 14.96
CA SER A 510 -51.88 1.21 15.43
C SER A 510 -51.95 1.65 16.92
N VAL A 511 -51.00 2.53 17.33
CA VAL A 511 -50.91 3.47 18.51
C VAL A 511 -49.80 3.06 19.51
N GLY A 512 -48.92 3.90 20.09
CA GLY A 512 -48.61 5.34 20.07
C GLY A 512 -47.75 5.77 21.31
N VAL A 513 -46.80 6.70 21.10
CA VAL A 513 -46.34 7.89 21.90
C VAL A 513 -45.95 7.85 23.41
N GLY A 514 -44.81 8.53 23.72
CA GLY A 514 -44.53 9.36 24.94
C GLY A 514 -43.11 9.16 25.55
N GLY A 515 -42.28 10.12 25.99
CA GLY A 515 -42.31 11.59 26.14
C GLY A 515 -41.61 12.06 27.46
N GLY A 516 -40.59 12.97 27.39
CA GLY A 516 -40.07 13.86 28.48
C GLY A 516 -38.98 13.30 29.44
N GLY A 517 -38.01 14.04 30.02
CA GLY A 517 -37.58 15.45 30.02
C GLY A 517 -36.43 15.72 31.04
N ALA A 518 -35.67 16.82 30.80
CA ALA A 518 -34.60 17.56 31.52
C ALA A 518 -34.31 17.40 33.04
N GLU A 519 -33.05 17.64 33.45
CA GLU A 519 -32.61 18.67 34.44
C GLU A 519 -31.07 18.84 34.55
N GLU A 520 -30.63 20.09 34.82
CA GLU A 520 -29.27 20.55 35.15
C GLU A 520 -29.00 20.49 36.66
N GLU A 521 -27.73 20.36 37.09
CA GLU A 521 -27.12 21.16 38.18
C GLU A 521 -25.59 20.95 38.24
N GLY A 522 -24.83 21.99 38.58
CA GLY A 522 -23.35 22.01 38.58
C GLY A 522 -22.67 21.98 39.95
N GLY A 523 -21.33 21.96 39.97
CA GLY A 523 -20.54 22.39 41.12
C GLY A 523 -19.21 21.65 41.41
N LYS A 524 -18.09 22.35 41.14
CA LYS A 524 -16.78 22.43 41.86
C LYS A 524 -16.05 21.15 42.33
N GLY A 525 -14.78 21.04 41.95
CA GLY A 525 -13.74 20.36 42.73
C GLY A 525 -12.69 19.63 41.89
N GLY A 526 -11.67 20.34 41.39
CA GLY A 526 -10.58 19.74 40.65
C GLY A 526 -9.35 20.62 40.73
N ASP A 527 -8.51 20.38 41.74
CA ASP A 527 -7.11 20.79 41.87
C ASP A 527 -6.59 20.13 43.15
N ASP A 528 -6.20 18.85 43.07
CA ASP A 528 -5.21 18.23 44.00
C ASP A 528 -4.93 16.72 43.75
N TYR A 529 -5.58 16.07 42.78
CA TYR A 529 -5.43 14.62 42.59
C TYR A 529 -4.13 14.21 41.84
N MET A 530 -3.58 15.08 40.99
CA MET A 530 -2.39 14.77 40.18
C MET A 530 -1.05 14.91 40.94
N GLY A 531 -1.01 15.76 41.97
CA GLY A 531 0.19 15.93 42.81
C GLY A 531 0.45 14.73 43.72
N ALA A 532 -0.61 14.13 44.26
CA ALA A 532 -0.52 12.97 45.14
C ALA A 532 -0.11 11.70 44.38
N VAL A 533 -0.68 11.47 43.18
CA VAL A 533 -0.39 10.27 42.38
C VAL A 533 1.03 10.29 41.81
N MET A 534 1.55 11.44 41.39
CA MET A 534 2.95 11.55 40.96
C MET A 534 3.96 11.50 42.11
N GLY A 535 3.58 11.97 43.30
CA GLY A 535 4.39 11.85 44.51
C GLY A 535 4.64 10.39 44.89
N ASP A 536 3.61 9.55 44.84
CA ASP A 536 3.72 8.14 45.19
C ASP A 536 4.46 7.31 44.13
N LEU A 537 4.30 7.65 42.83
CA LEU A 537 5.00 6.98 41.74
C LEU A 537 6.51 7.26 41.76
N MET A 538 6.90 8.50 42.04
CA MET A 538 8.31 8.91 42.15
C MET A 538 8.96 8.32 43.40
N LYS A 539 8.22 8.16 44.48
CA LYS A 539 8.72 7.54 45.71
C LYS A 539 9.02 6.06 45.54
N GLY A 540 8.15 5.33 44.83
CA GLY A 540 8.39 3.92 44.49
C GLY A 540 9.58 3.71 43.55
N PHE A 541 9.79 4.62 42.60
CA PHE A 541 10.96 4.60 41.70
C PHE A 541 12.28 4.84 42.45
N VAL A 542 12.32 5.81 43.38
CA VAL A 542 13.51 6.11 44.16
C VAL A 542 13.86 4.96 45.12
N GLU A 543 12.86 4.37 45.80
CA GLU A 543 13.08 3.23 46.71
C GLU A 543 13.61 1.97 45.99
N GLU A 544 13.19 1.72 44.75
CA GLU A 544 13.67 0.58 43.95
C GLU A 544 15.11 0.80 43.44
N MET A 545 15.47 2.04 43.13
CA MET A 545 16.82 2.38 42.66
C MET A 545 17.83 2.44 43.81
N GLU A 546 17.43 2.88 45.01
CA GLU A 546 18.27 2.77 46.22
C GLU A 546 18.53 1.31 46.61
N LYS A 547 17.55 0.41 46.47
CA LYS A 547 17.75 -1.04 46.67
C LYS A 547 18.73 -1.67 45.68
N ARG A 548 18.88 -1.07 44.50
CA ARG A 548 19.81 -1.50 43.45
C ARG A 548 21.18 -0.84 43.54
N GLY A 549 21.42 -0.03 44.59
CA GLY A 549 22.72 0.55 44.89
C GLY A 549 23.07 1.79 44.06
N VAL A 550 22.08 2.49 43.50
CA VAL A 550 22.31 3.71 42.72
C VAL A 550 22.80 4.85 43.61
N ASP A 551 23.97 5.40 43.29
CA ASP A 551 24.55 6.57 43.96
C ASP A 551 24.05 7.86 43.30
N TRP A 552 23.00 8.44 43.90
CA TRP A 552 22.36 9.66 43.41
C TRP A 552 23.26 10.90 43.41
N SER A 553 24.40 10.89 44.11
CA SER A 553 25.35 12.00 44.10
C SER A 553 26.11 12.14 42.78
N LYS A 554 26.00 11.13 41.90
CA LYS A 554 26.66 11.08 40.59
C LYS A 554 25.71 11.28 39.40
N VAL A 555 24.41 11.43 39.66
CA VAL A 555 23.39 11.64 38.62
C VAL A 555 23.15 13.13 38.45
N GLY A 556 23.49 13.67 37.28
CA GLY A 556 23.27 15.06 36.94
C GLY A 556 21.78 15.42 36.79
N PRO A 557 21.43 16.72 36.75
CA PRO A 557 20.03 17.19 36.68
C PRO A 557 19.27 16.75 35.42
N ASN A 558 19.96 16.21 34.40
CA ASN A 558 19.40 15.65 33.18
C ASN A 558 19.61 14.12 33.06
N GLY A 559 19.99 13.43 34.13
CA GLY A 559 20.25 11.98 34.12
C GLY A 559 21.63 11.56 33.60
N GLU A 560 22.54 12.52 33.41
CA GLU A 560 23.92 12.24 33.01
C GLU A 560 24.68 11.50 34.13
N GLY A 561 25.39 10.42 33.80
CA GLY A 561 26.07 9.54 34.77
C GLY A 561 25.32 8.23 35.09
N PHE A 562 24.24 7.93 34.39
CA PHE A 562 23.45 6.70 34.53
C PHE A 562 23.85 5.68 33.44
N GLU A 563 24.64 4.66 33.79
CA GLU A 563 25.02 3.56 32.89
C GLU A 563 24.26 2.27 33.23
N PHE A 564 23.78 1.58 32.19
CA PHE A 564 23.05 0.31 32.28
C PHE A 564 23.97 -0.80 31.75
N ASP A 565 24.58 -1.60 32.63
CA ASP A 565 25.26 -2.82 32.21
C ASP A 565 24.23 -3.94 32.00
N GLY A 566 24.14 -4.48 30.78
CA GLY A 566 23.42 -5.73 30.49
C GLY A 566 22.41 -5.73 29.34
N PHE A 567 22.57 -4.88 28.33
CA PHE A 567 21.78 -4.97 27.08
C PHE A 567 22.68 -4.74 25.86
N GLU A 568 23.04 -5.79 25.13
CA GLU A 568 23.60 -5.69 23.78
C GLU A 568 22.45 -5.83 22.76
N PRO A 569 22.16 -4.80 21.96
CA PRO A 569 21.49 -4.95 20.69
C PRO A 569 22.48 -4.68 19.55
N GLU A 570 22.89 -5.75 18.85
CA GLU A 570 23.44 -5.60 17.50
C GLU A 570 22.33 -5.04 16.57
N TRP A 571 22.76 -4.38 15.49
CA TRP A 571 21.97 -3.68 14.44
C TRP A 571 21.73 -2.17 14.65
N PHE A 572 22.82 -1.40 14.61
CA PHE A 572 22.87 -0.11 13.90
C PHE A 572 24.20 -0.01 13.13
N GLU A 573 24.12 0.41 11.87
CA GLU A 573 25.22 0.55 10.91
C GLU A 573 26.24 1.63 11.33
N THR A 574 27.54 1.34 11.21
CA THR A 574 28.60 2.35 11.20
C THR A 574 29.05 2.63 9.76
N GLY A 575 28.95 3.90 9.35
CA GLY A 575 29.71 4.47 8.24
C GLY A 575 31.18 4.71 8.63
N PRO A 576 32.05 5.05 7.66
CA PRO A 576 33.41 4.53 7.60
C PRO A 576 34.38 5.26 8.55
N GLU A 577 35.13 4.48 9.33
CA GLU A 577 36.33 4.99 9.99
C GLU A 577 37.54 4.93 9.06
N LYS A 578 38.38 5.97 9.20
CA LYS A 578 39.62 6.19 8.49
C LYS A 578 40.64 5.12 8.84
N GLU A 579 41.29 4.52 7.84
CA GLU A 579 42.49 3.70 8.05
C GLU A 579 43.66 4.58 8.55
N PRO A 580 44.46 4.09 9.52
CA PRO A 580 45.71 4.74 9.89
C PRO A 580 46.85 4.32 8.95
N GLN A 581 47.69 5.32 8.63
CA GLN A 581 49.02 5.14 8.08
C GLN A 581 49.93 4.44 9.10
N ASP A 582 50.70 3.45 8.61
CA ASP A 582 52.11 3.13 8.91
C ASP A 582 52.38 1.80 8.17
N GLY A 583 53.41 1.56 7.38
CA GLY A 583 54.78 2.05 7.41
C GLY A 583 55.72 0.85 7.54
N GLN A 584 56.50 0.60 6.48
CA GLN A 584 57.73 -0.22 6.40
C GLN A 584 57.65 -1.69 5.95
N GLU A 585 58.06 -1.85 4.69
CA GLU A 585 58.78 -2.97 4.10
C GLU A 585 60.13 -3.22 4.80
N GLU A 586 60.54 -4.49 4.89
CA GLU A 586 61.88 -5.00 4.54
C GLU A 586 61.92 -6.54 4.73
N GLY A 587 62.46 -7.29 3.76
CA GLY A 587 62.86 -8.69 3.96
C GLY A 587 62.72 -9.68 2.78
N GLU A 588 63.54 -9.49 1.74
CA GLU A 588 64.29 -10.46 0.91
C GLU A 588 63.84 -11.95 0.79
N GLY A 589 63.58 -12.46 -0.42
CA GLY A 589 64.44 -13.46 -1.14
C GLY A 589 63.74 -14.85 -1.15
N GLU A 590 63.73 -15.75 -2.14
CA GLU A 590 64.48 -16.12 -3.36
C GLU A 590 63.47 -16.87 -4.31
N GLY A 591 63.60 -16.87 -5.66
CA GLY A 591 64.14 -17.99 -6.49
C GLY A 591 63.34 -19.31 -6.39
N GLU A 592 62.89 -20.07 -7.40
CA GLU A 592 63.27 -20.34 -8.79
C GLU A 592 62.22 -21.27 -9.45
N GLU A 593 62.05 -21.10 -10.76
CA GLU A 593 61.94 -22.09 -11.86
C GLU A 593 60.91 -23.25 -11.98
N LEU A 594 60.25 -23.24 -13.16
CA LEU A 594 60.14 -24.25 -14.24
C LEU A 594 59.60 -25.67 -13.97
N GLY A 595 58.70 -26.10 -14.88
CA GLY A 595 58.42 -27.51 -15.16
C GLY A 595 57.14 -27.76 -15.96
N GLU A 596 57.20 -27.61 -17.29
CA GLU A 596 56.34 -28.33 -18.23
C GLU A 596 56.69 -29.83 -18.22
N GLU A 597 55.72 -30.73 -18.39
CA GLU A 597 55.81 -31.82 -19.39
C GLU A 597 54.48 -32.60 -19.57
N ASP A 598 54.28 -32.96 -20.83
CA ASP A 598 53.19 -33.69 -21.49
C ASP A 598 53.09 -35.20 -21.15
N GLY A 599 51.96 -35.82 -21.53
CA GLY A 599 52.05 -37.08 -22.31
C GLY A 599 51.07 -38.24 -22.00
N GLY A 600 50.17 -38.51 -22.96
CA GLY A 600 49.79 -39.86 -23.47
C GLY A 600 48.62 -40.61 -22.78
N GLU A 601 47.45 -40.85 -23.39
CA GLU A 601 47.07 -41.86 -24.44
C GLU A 601 47.39 -43.32 -24.01
N GLU A 602 46.54 -44.37 -24.08
CA GLU A 602 45.55 -44.91 -25.04
C GLU A 602 44.71 -46.00 -24.29
N ASP A 603 43.38 -46.13 -24.47
CA ASP A 603 42.61 -46.95 -25.45
C ASP A 603 42.19 -48.37 -24.96
N GLY A 604 40.99 -48.82 -25.37
CA GLY A 604 40.62 -50.25 -25.36
C GLY A 604 39.20 -50.69 -24.95
N GLY A 605 38.21 -50.57 -25.85
CA GLY A 605 37.52 -51.77 -26.37
C GLY A 605 36.18 -52.30 -25.78
N ARG A 606 35.07 -51.90 -26.43
CA ARG A 606 33.94 -52.71 -27.02
C ARG A 606 33.21 -53.85 -26.26
N ARG A 607 31.87 -53.75 -26.25
CA ARG A 607 30.80 -54.63 -26.82
C ARG A 607 29.45 -54.18 -26.20
N GLY A 608 28.31 -53.98 -26.86
CA GLY A 608 27.79 -54.38 -28.16
C GLY A 608 26.57 -55.28 -27.98
N GLU A 609 25.34 -54.75 -27.95
CA GLU A 609 24.14 -55.45 -28.42
C GLU A 609 22.95 -54.52 -28.68
N ARG A 610 22.12 -54.94 -29.62
CA ARG A 610 21.16 -54.15 -30.43
C ARG A 610 19.77 -54.80 -30.28
N VAL A 611 18.74 -54.09 -30.78
CA VAL A 611 17.34 -54.51 -31.09
C VAL A 611 16.32 -54.08 -30.02
N GLY A 612 15.24 -53.33 -30.31
CA GLY A 612 14.81 -52.69 -31.55
C GLY A 612 13.35 -52.22 -31.51
N ARG A 613 13.03 -51.30 -32.46
CA ARG A 613 11.70 -50.93 -33.02
C ARG A 613 10.75 -50.14 -32.11
N ARG A 614 9.96 -49.14 -32.54
CA ARG A 614 9.61 -48.47 -33.81
C ARG A 614 8.93 -47.16 -33.36
N GLY A 615 9.17 -45.99 -33.93
CA GLY A 615 8.46 -45.57 -35.14
C GLY A 615 8.41 -44.04 -35.32
N ARG A 616 8.90 -43.61 -36.50
CA ARG A 616 8.52 -42.45 -37.33
C ARG A 616 8.53 -41.03 -36.73
N ARG A 617 9.55 -40.27 -37.13
CA ARG A 617 9.43 -38.82 -37.43
C ARG A 617 10.22 -38.52 -38.73
N VAL A 618 9.52 -38.01 -39.73
CA VAL A 618 10.01 -37.38 -40.98
C VAL A 618 9.01 -36.24 -41.21
N GLY A 619 9.34 -35.00 -41.54
CA GLY A 619 10.58 -34.23 -41.65
C GLY A 619 10.17 -32.76 -41.36
N ARG A 620 10.88 -31.69 -41.71
CA ARG A 620 12.15 -31.45 -42.40
C ARG A 620 12.40 -29.93 -42.26
N LEU A 621 13.64 -29.56 -41.95
CA LEU A 621 14.40 -28.37 -42.41
C LEU A 621 13.79 -26.95 -42.34
N ILE A 622 14.51 -26.05 -41.67
CA ILE A 622 15.17 -24.80 -42.15
C ILE A 622 16.04 -24.37 -40.94
N GLY A 623 17.36 -24.21 -40.99
CA GLY A 623 18.21 -23.74 -42.08
C GLY A 623 18.77 -22.38 -41.65
N GLU A 624 19.96 -22.40 -41.06
CA GLU A 624 20.77 -21.23 -40.69
C GLU A 624 20.94 -20.27 -41.86
N GLY A 625 20.94 -18.97 -41.57
CA GLY A 625 21.34 -17.94 -42.53
C GLY A 625 20.68 -16.59 -42.29
N ARG A 626 21.29 -15.76 -41.43
CA ARG A 626 21.19 -14.28 -41.51
C ARG A 626 22.24 -13.61 -40.61
N GLN A 627 23.49 -13.63 -41.08
CA GLN A 627 24.43 -12.54 -40.84
C GLN A 627 24.62 -11.81 -42.17
N ARG A 628 24.73 -10.47 -42.10
CA ARG A 628 25.04 -9.50 -43.15
C ARG A 628 23.88 -9.04 -44.04
N THR A 629 23.14 -8.03 -43.58
CA THR A 629 22.96 -6.76 -44.33
C THR A 629 22.29 -5.72 -43.42
N MET A 630 23.07 -4.79 -42.87
CA MET A 630 22.72 -3.39 -42.58
C MET A 630 23.92 -2.74 -41.86
N SER A 631 24.96 -2.49 -42.65
CA SER A 631 25.86 -1.35 -42.44
C SER A 631 25.56 -0.40 -43.59
N ALA A 632 25.53 0.90 -43.31
CA ALA A 632 25.13 2.04 -44.16
C ALA A 632 23.64 2.42 -44.11
N ILE A 633 23.21 3.05 -43.00
CA ILE A 633 22.43 4.31 -43.00
C ILE A 633 22.76 5.04 -41.69
N CYS A 634 23.88 5.76 -41.66
CA CYS A 634 24.19 6.86 -40.74
C CYS A 634 25.21 7.75 -41.48
N ASP A 635 24.71 8.56 -42.41
CA ASP A 635 25.33 9.78 -42.91
C ASP A 635 24.23 10.53 -43.68
N GLY A 636 23.78 11.64 -43.09
CA GLY A 636 22.69 12.50 -43.57
C GLY A 636 22.39 13.58 -42.54
#